data_AF-A0A9P9X0T1-F1
#
_entry.id   AF-A0A9P9X0T1-F1
#
_cell.length_a   1.000
_cell.length_b   1.000
_cell.length_c   1.000
_cell.angle_alpha   90.00
_cell.angle_beta   90.00
_cell.angle_gamma   90.00
#
_symmetry.space_group_name_H-M   'P 1'
#
loop_
_entity.id
_entity.type
_entity.pdbx_description
1 polymer ?
#
loop_
_entity_poly.entity_id
_entity_poly.type
_entity_poly.pdbx_seq_one_letter_code
_entity_poly.pdbx_strand_id
1 'polypeptide(L)'
;MMQSFVSVLCFFALLTQVSAWGPRKSDHGPPGHYGGRQKHGASFTPDFVLKMTYENVSIGCQTRMSALINGTLFGPTLRLKPGRRSWIRVYNDMPDHNATIHWHGLSMRMAPFSDGSPSATQWPIPPDHFFDYEVYPLRSESGTYFYHSHVGFQAMTASGPLIIEDKAEPPYAYDEERIVFLTDYFNKTDTVIEKGLVATPFTWSGETNAVLINGVGVSVGETAGNGNCKLPVIDVEPGKTYRMRFIGATALSMVQVGIVDHDNFTIIEADGHYTKPHTEKFMQLTSGQRFDVIFKTKTEAELNGKTDYLIQLETKDRPKVYQGYGVLRYSKAQPQITTAPVTPPLTLSNKTYEWAEYALEPLVPNNFPQASEVTRQIHIDNRQLATQTTLWQLNGLQWNETSTPYAGDQPYLINIYENGPSAIPNYTAAMNNNGWDPTTLTWPAKMGEVLEIIWHNTGSLVNGNGGLDFHPFHAHGGHYWDIGSGNGTYNSTENEERLKNYNPVKRDTTNLYRYGEKTKSGDVSGWRGWRLRVEDAGVWMIHCHILQHMVMGMQSVWVMGDYQDITGIPAVDAAGYLQYGGNVNGNATFAPSVFSAFVASRTIYNIYFHPLSRYPGPRLWAASRLPWNIVNLQGNLAWKIRELHEKYGSVVRIAPDELSYTSSTAWKKIYGQRSPEFAKCFDGRGIAGPSVTNPAIRNGGIVTAEQEPHSRLRKAVLPAFSDRALREQEDILQLYAGKLMKQLRLSSENGAPQDMVKWFSLAAFDIISDLAFGQAAGCLDDAFQPWLQVIGARAQGIVRYQFAIYYGLEAWLEWLATKAQKLALKRHGELTAGKVKRRLQQSENKRDFMSYILENPQADLSNADLVRMASAFIVAGSGTTATALSGITFYLCSNPKTYTALSEEIRTAFQTEDEISMASTGELKYLKAVIEEGLRIYPPSPSALPRFVPGSGEEIDGKWVPGGTAVGVHQLSAGHSEQNWTNPREFIPERWLEKSDICMFANDDKSASQPFSYGPRNCIGKSMAYAELRIILAKLIWNFDLELTEESKKWTLRQKTYLIWQKVPLLVRCKDRQ
;
A
#
# COMPACT_ATOMS: atom_id res chain seq x y z
N MET A 1 -7.42 21.78 31.58
CA MET A 1 -8.23 21.32 30.43
C MET A 1 -7.40 20.59 29.36
N MET A 2 -6.30 21.16 28.84
CA MET A 2 -5.47 20.49 27.81
C MET A 2 -4.70 19.25 28.31
N GLN A 3 -4.20 19.25 29.56
CA GLN A 3 -3.60 18.04 30.17
C GLN A 3 -4.63 16.92 30.35
N SER A 4 -5.83 17.21 30.85
CA SER A 4 -6.92 16.24 30.97
C SER A 4 -7.34 15.67 29.60
N PHE A 5 -7.34 16.49 28.55
CA PHE A 5 -7.62 16.07 27.16
C PHE A 5 -6.50 15.19 26.58
N VAL A 6 -5.22 15.50 26.84
CA VAL A 6 -4.08 14.67 26.44
C VAL A 6 -4.11 13.33 27.19
N SER A 7 -4.37 13.33 28.51
CA SER A 7 -4.50 12.10 29.28
C SER A 7 -5.66 11.22 28.81
N VAL A 8 -6.80 11.82 28.45
CA VAL A 8 -7.96 11.10 27.87
C VAL A 8 -7.61 10.56 26.48
N LEU A 9 -7.01 11.35 25.58
CA LEU A 9 -6.57 10.88 24.27
C LEU A 9 -5.49 9.80 24.36
N CYS A 10 -4.55 9.90 25.30
CA CYS A 10 -3.53 8.88 25.55
C CYS A 10 -4.14 7.61 26.14
N PHE A 11 -5.11 7.72 27.06
CA PHE A 11 -5.85 6.58 27.60
C PHE A 11 -6.66 5.87 26.52
N PHE A 12 -7.36 6.61 25.67
CA PHE A 12 -8.05 6.06 24.50
C PHE A 12 -7.08 5.54 23.44
N ALA A 13 -5.89 6.13 23.25
CA ALA A 13 -4.85 5.59 22.37
C ALA A 13 -4.17 4.34 22.92
N LEU A 14 -4.10 4.19 24.23
CA LEU A 14 -3.70 2.95 24.90
C LEU A 14 -4.82 1.90 24.74
N LEU A 15 -6.08 2.28 24.95
CA LEU A 15 -7.24 1.42 24.69
C LEU A 15 -7.36 1.06 23.22
N THR A 16 -7.04 1.95 22.28
CA THR A 16 -6.99 1.67 20.84
C THR A 16 -5.64 1.10 20.41
N GLN A 17 -4.60 1.07 21.25
CA GLN A 17 -3.52 0.10 21.05
C GLN A 17 -3.96 -1.30 21.45
N VAL A 18 -4.96 -1.41 22.33
CA VAL A 18 -5.66 -2.66 22.67
C VAL A 18 -6.83 -2.94 21.70
N SER A 19 -7.38 -1.94 20.98
CA SER A 19 -8.60 -2.07 20.13
C SER A 19 -8.63 -1.36 18.75
N ALA A 20 -7.68 -0.50 18.36
CA ALA A 20 -7.52 0.03 16.99
C ALA A 20 -6.75 -0.97 16.13
N TRP A 21 -7.54 -1.96 15.76
CA TRP A 21 -7.40 -2.77 14.58
C TRP A 21 -8.16 -2.07 13.46
N GLY A 22 -7.58 -0.96 12.95
CA GLY A 22 -8.06 -0.20 11.79
C GLY A 22 -7.08 -0.28 10.62
N PRO A 23 -7.55 -0.27 9.36
CA PRO A 23 -6.76 -0.77 8.24
C PRO A 23 -5.76 0.28 7.75
N ARG A 24 -4.47 -0.08 7.70
CA ARG A 24 -3.38 0.81 7.23
C ARG A 24 -3.52 1.11 5.74
N LYS A 25 -3.18 2.34 5.33
CA LYS A 25 -3.33 2.87 3.96
C LYS A 25 -2.23 2.49 2.95
N SER A 26 -1.22 1.72 3.34
CA SER A 26 -0.18 1.28 2.40
C SER A 26 -0.63 0.00 1.69
N ASP A 27 -0.66 0.03 0.36
CA ASP A 27 -0.99 -1.15 -0.47
C ASP A 27 0.12 -2.23 -0.43
N HIS A 28 1.29 -1.93 0.17
CA HIS A 28 2.46 -2.84 0.28
C HIS A 28 3.14 -2.85 1.67
N GLY A 29 2.51 -2.26 2.70
CA GLY A 29 3.17 -2.15 4.01
C GLY A 29 2.93 -3.39 4.90
N PRO A 30 3.87 -3.72 5.80
CA PRO A 30 3.72 -4.86 6.69
C PRO A 30 2.47 -4.68 7.57
N PRO A 31 1.62 -5.72 7.71
CA PRO A 31 0.55 -5.74 8.69
C PRO A 31 1.08 -5.53 10.13
N GLY A 32 0.18 -5.27 11.08
CA GLY A 32 0.51 -5.20 12.53
C GLY A 32 1.22 -6.46 13.07
N HIS A 33 1.64 -6.47 14.33
CA HIS A 33 2.35 -7.63 14.91
C HIS A 33 1.59 -8.34 16.03
N TYR A 34 1.63 -9.67 15.90
CA TYR A 34 1.79 -10.85 16.79
C TYR A 34 1.19 -10.83 18.17
N GLY A 35 0.20 -11.70 18.43
CA GLY A 35 -0.87 -11.75 19.44
C GLY A 35 -0.58 -12.37 20.76
N GLY A 36 0.63 -12.89 20.83
CA GLY A 36 0.89 -14.05 21.63
C GLY A 36 -0.14 -15.15 21.36
N ARG A 37 0.01 -16.16 22.19
CA ARG A 37 -0.95 -17.24 22.36
C ARG A 37 -2.30 -16.71 22.88
N GLN A 38 -3.39 -17.02 22.17
CA GLN A 38 -4.77 -16.77 22.56
C GLN A 38 -5.53 -18.08 22.72
N LYS A 39 -6.39 -18.15 23.74
CA LYS A 39 -7.29 -19.30 23.94
C LYS A 39 -8.67 -18.98 23.34
N HIS A 40 -9.05 -19.71 22.30
CA HIS A 40 -10.35 -19.59 21.65
C HIS A 40 -11.42 -20.42 22.37
N GLY A 41 -11.70 -20.01 23.62
CA GLY A 41 -12.71 -20.63 24.50
C GLY A 41 -14.16 -20.27 24.17
N ALA A 42 -15.07 -20.51 25.12
CA ALA A 42 -16.51 -20.29 24.94
C ALA A 42 -16.92 -18.85 24.57
N SER A 43 -16.07 -17.86 24.86
CA SER A 43 -16.31 -16.45 24.51
C SER A 43 -15.82 -16.05 23.11
N PHE A 44 -15.09 -16.92 22.41
CA PHE A 44 -14.59 -16.66 21.06
C PHE A 44 -15.63 -17.11 20.03
N THR A 45 -15.88 -16.27 19.04
CA THR A 45 -16.76 -16.57 17.91
C THR A 45 -15.94 -16.41 16.62
N PRO A 46 -15.72 -17.48 15.83
CA PRO A 46 -15.06 -17.37 14.54
C PRO A 46 -15.95 -16.59 13.56
N ASP A 47 -15.35 -15.91 12.57
CA ASP A 47 -16.09 -15.21 11.52
C ASP A 47 -16.85 -16.21 10.63
N PHE A 48 -16.26 -17.40 10.40
CA PHE A 48 -16.88 -18.49 9.63
C PHE A 48 -16.64 -19.85 10.28
N VAL A 49 -17.56 -20.78 10.03
CA VAL A 49 -17.46 -22.18 10.47
C VAL A 49 -17.64 -23.10 9.28
N LEU A 50 -16.68 -24.00 9.08
CA LEU A 50 -16.71 -25.08 8.11
C LEU A 50 -16.70 -26.41 8.88
N LYS A 51 -17.57 -27.34 8.51
CA LYS A 51 -17.63 -28.68 9.07
C LYS A 51 -17.39 -29.70 7.99
N MET A 52 -16.30 -30.46 8.13
CA MET A 52 -15.97 -31.57 7.25
C MET A 52 -16.75 -32.80 7.69
N THR A 53 -17.57 -33.37 6.81
CA THR A 53 -18.29 -34.62 7.04
C THR A 53 -18.01 -35.62 5.91
N TYR A 54 -18.30 -36.90 6.14
CA TYR A 54 -18.15 -37.95 5.12
C TYR A 54 -19.50 -38.66 4.94
N GLU A 55 -20.16 -38.40 3.82
CA GLU A 55 -21.57 -38.77 3.62
C GLU A 55 -21.87 -39.27 2.21
N ASN A 56 -22.92 -40.07 2.08
CA ASN A 56 -23.46 -40.46 0.77
C ASN A 56 -24.25 -39.30 0.17
N VAL A 57 -23.78 -38.80 -0.97
CA VAL A 57 -24.39 -37.67 -1.67
C VAL A 57 -24.69 -38.03 -3.13
N SER A 58 -25.74 -37.43 -3.68
CA SER A 58 -26.06 -37.54 -5.10
C SER A 58 -25.28 -36.49 -5.90
N ILE A 59 -24.37 -36.93 -6.76
CA ILE A 59 -23.51 -36.10 -7.61
C ILE A 59 -23.66 -36.56 -9.05
N GLY A 60 -23.91 -35.64 -9.97
CA GLY A 60 -24.01 -36.00 -11.39
C GLY A 60 -25.09 -37.05 -11.68
N CYS A 61 -26.16 -37.10 -10.85
CA CYS A 61 -27.23 -38.10 -10.89
C CYS A 61 -26.84 -39.53 -10.44
N GLN A 62 -25.69 -39.69 -9.79
CA GLN A 62 -25.22 -40.94 -9.18
C GLN A 62 -24.96 -40.74 -7.69
N THR A 63 -24.96 -41.81 -6.89
CA THR A 63 -24.68 -41.72 -5.44
C THR A 63 -23.24 -42.11 -5.15
N ARG A 64 -22.55 -41.32 -4.33
CA ARG A 64 -21.16 -41.57 -3.93
C ARG A 64 -20.90 -41.11 -2.50
N MET A 65 -20.18 -41.93 -1.73
CA MET A 65 -19.62 -41.52 -0.44
C MET A 65 -18.49 -40.50 -0.65
N SER A 66 -18.63 -39.30 -0.10
CA SER A 66 -17.74 -38.17 -0.38
C SER A 66 -17.51 -37.28 0.84
N ALA A 67 -16.36 -36.61 0.89
CA ALA A 67 -16.08 -35.57 1.87
C ALA A 67 -16.86 -34.28 1.51
N LEU A 68 -17.60 -33.73 2.46
CA LEU A 68 -18.43 -32.55 2.27
C LEU A 68 -18.02 -31.45 3.23
N ILE A 69 -18.35 -30.20 2.88
CA ILE A 69 -18.19 -29.03 3.74
C ILE A 69 -19.57 -28.49 4.06
N ASN A 70 -19.94 -28.45 5.33
CA ASN A 70 -21.26 -28.05 5.82
C ASN A 70 -22.41 -28.86 5.20
N GLY A 71 -22.17 -30.15 4.90
CA GLY A 71 -23.18 -31.06 4.34
C GLY A 71 -23.61 -30.73 2.91
N THR A 72 -22.92 -29.84 2.20
CA THR A 72 -23.23 -29.46 0.83
C THR A 72 -22.18 -29.98 -0.15
N LEU A 73 -22.64 -30.33 -1.35
CA LEU A 73 -21.75 -30.58 -2.48
C LEU A 73 -21.15 -29.24 -2.90
N PHE A 74 -19.86 -29.08 -2.58
CA PHE A 74 -19.11 -27.83 -2.48
C PHE A 74 -19.50 -26.98 -1.28
N GLY A 75 -18.47 -26.41 -0.64
CA GLY A 75 -18.60 -25.59 0.55
C GLY A 75 -19.24 -24.22 0.25
N PRO A 76 -19.72 -23.53 1.30
CA PRO A 76 -20.31 -22.21 1.16
C PRO A 76 -19.32 -21.19 0.59
N THR A 77 -19.82 -20.23 -0.18
CA THR A 77 -18.98 -19.09 -0.60
C THR A 77 -18.58 -18.27 0.63
N LEU A 78 -17.27 -18.08 0.81
CA LEU A 78 -16.73 -17.19 1.82
C LEU A 78 -16.45 -15.82 1.19
N ARG A 79 -16.87 -14.75 1.86
CA ARG A 79 -16.57 -13.36 1.45
C ARG A 79 -15.77 -12.67 2.53
N LEU A 80 -14.51 -12.37 2.25
CA LEU A 80 -13.60 -11.71 3.19
C LEU A 80 -13.31 -10.28 2.74
N LYS A 81 -13.01 -9.42 3.72
CA LYS A 81 -12.65 -8.03 3.44
C LYS A 81 -11.13 -7.86 3.33
N PRO A 82 -10.61 -7.17 2.30
CA PRO A 82 -9.19 -6.92 2.16
C PRO A 82 -8.64 -6.08 3.32
N GLY A 83 -7.43 -6.43 3.79
CA GLY A 83 -6.76 -5.77 4.91
C GLY A 83 -7.46 -5.97 6.26
N ARG A 84 -8.33 -6.97 6.38
CA ARG A 84 -9.00 -7.38 7.61
C ARG A 84 -8.70 -8.85 7.87
N ARG A 85 -8.42 -9.16 9.13
CA ARG A 85 -8.33 -10.54 9.61
C ARG A 85 -9.69 -11.19 9.70
N SER A 86 -9.76 -12.45 9.29
CA SER A 86 -10.89 -13.35 9.53
C SER A 86 -10.40 -14.63 10.18
N TRP A 87 -11.14 -15.12 11.17
CA TRP A 87 -10.91 -16.43 11.77
C TRP A 87 -11.92 -17.44 11.23
N ILE A 88 -11.44 -18.57 10.73
CA ILE A 88 -12.28 -19.60 10.13
C ILE A 88 -12.07 -20.91 10.90
N ARG A 89 -13.11 -21.36 11.59
CA ARG A 89 -13.06 -22.63 12.33
C ARG A 89 -13.41 -23.78 11.40
N VAL A 90 -12.52 -24.75 11.29
CA VAL A 90 -12.74 -25.99 10.52
C VAL A 90 -12.86 -27.15 11.49
N TYR A 91 -14.05 -27.73 11.60
CA TYR A 91 -14.29 -28.98 12.31
C TYR A 91 -14.01 -30.16 11.39
N ASN A 92 -13.34 -31.18 11.92
CA ASN A 92 -13.24 -32.48 11.31
C ASN A 92 -14.20 -33.45 12.02
N ASP A 93 -15.43 -33.51 11.54
CA ASP A 93 -16.48 -34.41 12.06
C ASP A 93 -16.47 -35.76 11.32
N MET A 94 -15.43 -36.05 10.54
CA MET A 94 -15.23 -37.37 9.90
C MET A 94 -14.62 -38.35 10.91
N PRO A 95 -15.12 -39.59 11.00
CA PRO A 95 -14.75 -40.50 12.09
C PRO A 95 -13.34 -41.11 11.96
N ASP A 96 -12.82 -41.24 10.73
CA ASP A 96 -11.62 -42.02 10.42
C ASP A 96 -10.69 -41.34 9.40
N HIS A 97 -10.96 -40.07 9.08
CA HIS A 97 -10.20 -39.30 8.09
C HIS A 97 -9.64 -38.03 8.70
N ASN A 98 -8.38 -37.73 8.36
CA ASN A 98 -7.76 -36.43 8.61
C ASN A 98 -8.31 -35.37 7.65
N ALA A 99 -8.25 -34.10 8.03
CA ALA A 99 -8.65 -32.97 7.18
C ALA A 99 -7.68 -31.79 7.30
N THR A 100 -7.59 -30.99 6.24
CA THR A 100 -7.06 -29.61 6.26
C THR A 100 -7.85 -28.78 5.27
N ILE A 101 -7.72 -27.45 5.32
CA ILE A 101 -8.22 -26.55 4.28
C ILE A 101 -7.08 -25.65 3.82
N HIS A 102 -6.83 -25.66 2.51
CA HIS A 102 -5.95 -24.72 1.83
C HIS A 102 -6.74 -23.56 1.22
N TRP A 103 -6.17 -22.36 1.27
CA TRP A 103 -6.78 -21.10 0.78
C TRP A 103 -6.19 -20.73 -0.58
N HIS A 104 -6.54 -21.51 -1.61
CA HIS A 104 -5.95 -21.44 -2.94
C HIS A 104 -5.76 -20.03 -3.47
N GLY A 105 -4.49 -19.67 -3.73
CA GLY A 105 -4.08 -18.40 -4.30
C GLY A 105 -3.91 -17.26 -3.29
N LEU A 106 -4.30 -17.41 -2.03
CA LEU A 106 -3.85 -16.48 -0.99
C LEU A 106 -2.40 -16.79 -0.61
N SER A 107 -1.60 -15.76 -0.38
CA SER A 107 -0.17 -15.97 -0.12
C SER A 107 0.13 -16.58 1.24
N MET A 108 -0.80 -16.50 2.20
CA MET A 108 -0.68 -17.04 3.56
C MET A 108 0.60 -16.62 4.33
N ARG A 109 1.39 -15.68 3.79
CA ARG A 109 2.68 -15.19 4.30
C ARG A 109 2.63 -14.72 5.75
N MET A 110 1.46 -14.26 6.19
CA MET A 110 1.24 -13.72 7.53
C MET A 110 0.90 -14.79 8.57
N ALA A 111 0.44 -15.96 8.13
CA ALA A 111 0.01 -17.07 8.97
C ALA A 111 0.37 -18.39 8.29
N PRO A 112 1.67 -18.73 8.16
CA PRO A 112 2.11 -19.88 7.38
C PRO A 112 1.54 -21.21 7.92
N PHE A 113 1.34 -21.34 9.23
CA PHE A 113 0.66 -22.51 9.83
C PHE A 113 -0.83 -22.66 9.45
N SER A 114 -1.43 -21.65 8.83
CA SER A 114 -2.80 -21.67 8.31
C SER A 114 -2.86 -21.94 6.81
N ASP A 115 -1.73 -22.21 6.14
CA ASP A 115 -1.71 -22.52 4.72
C ASP A 115 -2.46 -23.82 4.38
N GLY A 116 -2.54 -24.79 5.30
CA GLY A 116 -3.37 -25.99 5.10
C GLY A 116 -2.65 -27.21 4.55
N SER A 117 -1.32 -27.19 4.43
CA SER A 117 -0.54 -28.23 3.72
C SER A 117 0.08 -29.25 4.70
N PRO A 118 -0.44 -30.50 4.78
CA PRO A 118 -0.15 -31.45 5.87
C PRO A 118 1.32 -31.83 6.07
N SER A 119 2.13 -31.92 5.00
CA SER A 119 3.56 -32.28 5.12
C SER A 119 4.49 -31.07 5.02
N ALA A 120 3.96 -29.88 4.74
CA ALA A 120 4.74 -28.67 4.55
C ALA A 120 4.59 -27.70 5.73
N THR A 121 3.37 -27.25 6.00
CA THR A 121 3.12 -26.10 6.88
C THR A 121 2.46 -26.44 8.21
N GLN A 122 1.63 -27.48 8.27
CA GLN A 122 0.91 -27.83 9.50
C GLN A 122 0.62 -29.32 9.61
N TRP A 123 0.40 -29.81 10.83
CA TRP A 123 -0.23 -31.12 11.03
C TRP A 123 -1.68 -31.11 10.51
N PRO A 124 -2.21 -32.25 10.02
CA PRO A 124 -3.62 -32.35 9.70
C PRO A 124 -4.50 -32.32 10.95
N ILE A 125 -5.75 -31.91 10.79
CA ILE A 125 -6.78 -31.89 11.83
C ILE A 125 -7.24 -33.34 12.07
N PRO A 126 -7.03 -33.92 13.26
CA PRO A 126 -7.48 -35.28 13.55
C PRO A 126 -9.02 -35.40 13.58
N PRO A 127 -9.58 -36.61 13.48
CA PRO A 127 -11.00 -36.86 13.77
C PRO A 127 -11.44 -36.27 15.11
N ASP A 128 -12.68 -35.78 15.19
CA ASP A 128 -13.32 -35.17 16.37
C ASP A 128 -12.62 -33.89 16.91
N HIS A 129 -11.73 -33.29 16.11
CA HIS A 129 -11.04 -32.05 16.44
C HIS A 129 -11.42 -30.91 15.48
N PHE A 130 -11.06 -29.69 15.85
CA PHE A 130 -11.18 -28.52 15.00
C PHE A 130 -9.94 -27.63 15.07
N PHE A 131 -9.70 -26.87 14.01
CA PHE A 131 -8.62 -25.91 13.92
C PHE A 131 -9.16 -24.53 13.52
N ASP A 132 -8.65 -23.48 14.16
CA ASP A 132 -9.01 -22.10 13.84
C ASP A 132 -7.94 -21.49 12.92
N TYR A 133 -8.26 -21.38 11.63
CA TYR A 133 -7.42 -20.77 10.62
C TYR A 133 -7.46 -19.24 10.71
N GLU A 134 -6.28 -18.62 10.68
CA GLU A 134 -6.15 -17.16 10.58
C GLU A 134 -5.92 -16.78 9.11
N VAL A 135 -6.88 -16.06 8.52
CA VAL A 135 -6.78 -15.60 7.13
C VAL A 135 -6.75 -14.08 7.10
N TYR A 136 -5.69 -13.52 6.53
CA TYR A 136 -5.49 -12.07 6.40
C TYR A 136 -5.15 -11.72 4.94
N PRO A 137 -6.15 -11.50 4.07
CA PRO A 137 -5.91 -11.02 2.72
C PRO A 137 -5.39 -9.59 2.76
N LEU A 138 -4.34 -9.28 2.00
CA LEU A 138 -3.83 -7.94 1.79
C LEU A 138 -4.83 -7.10 0.98
N ARG A 139 -4.62 -5.78 0.98
CA ARG A 139 -5.44 -4.87 0.16
C ARG A 139 -5.26 -5.07 -1.34
N SER A 140 -4.11 -5.59 -1.74
CA SER A 140 -3.78 -5.93 -3.13
C SER A 140 -4.29 -7.32 -3.55
N GLU A 141 -4.84 -8.12 -2.63
CA GLU A 141 -5.32 -9.48 -2.88
C GLU A 141 -6.86 -9.51 -3.02
N SER A 142 -7.48 -8.43 -3.51
CA SER A 142 -8.92 -8.42 -3.85
C SER A 142 -9.15 -9.15 -5.17
N GLY A 143 -10.13 -10.06 -5.21
CA GLY A 143 -10.40 -10.85 -6.42
C GLY A 143 -11.06 -12.20 -6.12
N THR A 144 -10.99 -13.11 -7.10
CA THR A 144 -11.58 -14.45 -7.05
C THR A 144 -10.54 -15.51 -6.65
N TYR A 145 -10.84 -16.19 -5.56
CA TYR A 145 -10.09 -17.31 -5.00
C TYR A 145 -11.03 -18.48 -4.70
N PHE A 146 -10.50 -19.56 -4.17
CA PHE A 146 -11.30 -20.64 -3.61
C PHE A 146 -10.53 -21.32 -2.48
N TYR A 147 -11.18 -22.22 -1.77
CA TYR A 147 -10.56 -23.05 -0.76
C TYR A 147 -10.89 -24.51 -1.03
N HIS A 148 -10.01 -25.42 -0.64
CA HIS A 148 -10.23 -26.85 -0.81
C HIS A 148 -9.49 -27.66 0.25
N SER A 149 -9.94 -28.90 0.49
CA SER A 149 -9.16 -29.84 1.28
C SER A 149 -7.82 -30.10 0.61
N HIS A 150 -6.76 -30.20 1.41
CA HIS A 150 -5.42 -30.53 0.93
C HIS A 150 -4.96 -31.90 1.45
N VAL A 151 -5.93 -32.80 1.70
CA VAL A 151 -5.66 -34.18 2.13
C VAL A 151 -6.16 -35.14 1.05
N GLY A 152 -5.24 -35.89 0.44
CA GLY A 152 -5.55 -36.93 -0.54
C GLY A 152 -6.41 -36.42 -1.69
N PHE A 153 -7.51 -37.13 -1.96
CA PHE A 153 -8.44 -36.84 -3.05
C PHE A 153 -9.69 -36.05 -2.61
N GLN A 154 -9.76 -35.63 -1.34
CA GLN A 154 -10.94 -34.97 -0.75
C GLN A 154 -11.33 -33.68 -1.49
N ALA A 155 -10.35 -32.96 -2.06
CA ALA A 155 -10.54 -31.69 -2.78
C ALA A 155 -11.57 -31.76 -3.93
N MET A 156 -11.80 -32.95 -4.49
CA MET A 156 -12.81 -33.18 -5.55
C MET A 156 -14.22 -32.74 -5.11
N THR A 157 -14.53 -32.87 -3.81
CA THR A 157 -15.87 -32.57 -3.26
C THR A 157 -15.84 -31.59 -2.09
N ALA A 158 -14.77 -31.60 -1.31
CA ALA A 158 -14.53 -30.67 -0.22
C ALA A 158 -13.78 -29.42 -0.72
N SER A 159 -14.48 -28.56 -1.46
CA SER A 159 -13.95 -27.27 -1.96
C SER A 159 -15.06 -26.24 -2.09
N GLY A 160 -14.75 -24.94 -2.04
CA GLY A 160 -15.76 -23.88 -2.18
C GLY A 160 -15.18 -22.51 -2.57
N PRO A 161 -16.00 -21.58 -3.09
CA PRO A 161 -15.52 -20.26 -3.54
C PRO A 161 -15.06 -19.36 -2.39
N LEU A 162 -14.01 -18.57 -2.62
CA LEU A 162 -13.50 -17.55 -1.69
C LEU A 162 -13.36 -16.22 -2.43
N ILE A 163 -14.16 -15.23 -2.05
CA ILE A 163 -14.13 -13.91 -2.68
C ILE A 163 -13.52 -12.91 -1.70
N ILE A 164 -12.45 -12.23 -2.13
CA ILE A 164 -11.93 -11.08 -1.41
C ILE A 164 -12.55 -9.84 -2.03
N GLU A 165 -13.37 -9.13 -1.24
CA GLU A 165 -14.14 -7.98 -1.73
C GLU A 165 -13.25 -6.87 -2.30
N ASP A 166 -13.76 -6.13 -3.28
CA ASP A 166 -13.05 -4.98 -3.85
C ASP A 166 -12.89 -3.81 -2.87
N LYS A 167 -11.88 -2.99 -3.11
CA LYS A 167 -11.64 -1.75 -2.36
C LYS A 167 -12.64 -0.68 -2.78
N ALA A 168 -13.73 -0.49 -2.02
CA ALA A 168 -14.77 0.55 -2.17
C ALA A 168 -15.50 0.61 -3.54
N GLU A 169 -14.78 0.61 -4.67
CA GLU A 169 -15.32 0.54 -6.03
C GLU A 169 -14.43 -0.34 -6.93
N PRO A 170 -14.98 -1.35 -7.64
CA PRO A 170 -14.25 -2.15 -8.61
C PRO A 170 -13.83 -1.31 -9.83
N PRO A 171 -12.72 -1.66 -10.52
CA PRO A 171 -12.25 -0.91 -11.70
C PRO A 171 -13.15 -1.07 -12.92
N TYR A 172 -13.99 -2.10 -12.96
CA TYR A 172 -14.94 -2.37 -14.04
C TYR A 172 -16.37 -2.34 -13.50
N ALA A 173 -17.26 -1.65 -14.21
CA ALA A 173 -18.67 -1.57 -13.84
C ALA A 173 -19.40 -2.88 -14.20
N TYR A 174 -20.24 -3.34 -13.28
CA TYR A 174 -21.17 -4.45 -13.47
C TYR A 174 -22.39 -4.24 -12.56
N ASP A 175 -23.52 -4.84 -12.93
CA ASP A 175 -24.77 -4.75 -12.16
C ASP A 175 -24.80 -5.81 -11.05
N GLU A 176 -24.33 -7.03 -11.36
CA GLU A 176 -24.39 -8.19 -10.47
C GLU A 176 -23.23 -9.16 -10.72
N GLU A 177 -23.03 -10.11 -9.80
CA GLU A 177 -22.03 -11.17 -9.92
C GLU A 177 -22.68 -12.55 -10.08
N ARG A 178 -22.00 -13.46 -10.79
CA ARG A 178 -22.34 -14.89 -10.84
C ARG A 178 -21.07 -15.71 -10.65
N ILE A 179 -21.13 -16.74 -9.81
CA ILE A 179 -20.01 -17.69 -9.65
C ILE A 179 -20.27 -18.88 -10.58
N VAL A 180 -19.22 -19.29 -11.29
CA VAL A 180 -19.20 -20.48 -12.13
C VAL A 180 -18.08 -21.39 -11.63
N PHE A 181 -18.41 -22.26 -10.68
CA PHE A 181 -17.49 -23.17 -10.01
C PHE A 181 -17.50 -24.53 -10.73
N LEU A 182 -16.41 -24.83 -11.44
CA LEU A 182 -16.25 -26.05 -12.26
C LEU A 182 -15.50 -27.12 -11.48
N THR A 183 -16.05 -28.33 -11.45
CA THR A 183 -15.50 -29.46 -10.70
C THR A 183 -15.69 -30.77 -11.45
N ASP A 184 -14.85 -31.75 -11.15
CA ASP A 184 -14.98 -33.10 -11.69
C ASP A 184 -15.82 -34.00 -10.77
N TYR A 185 -16.39 -35.04 -11.36
CA TYR A 185 -16.98 -36.14 -10.64
C TYR A 185 -16.41 -37.47 -11.12
N PHE A 186 -15.96 -38.29 -10.17
CA PHE A 186 -15.52 -39.67 -10.41
C PHE A 186 -16.41 -40.63 -9.62
N ASN A 187 -16.91 -41.69 -10.25
CA ASN A 187 -17.82 -42.64 -9.60
C ASN A 187 -17.14 -43.56 -8.56
N LYS A 188 -15.81 -43.69 -8.59
CA LYS A 188 -15.03 -44.40 -7.57
C LYS A 188 -14.83 -43.51 -6.34
N THR A 189 -14.85 -44.11 -5.15
CA THR A 189 -14.56 -43.41 -3.88
C THR A 189 -13.09 -42.97 -3.80
N ASP A 190 -12.80 -41.96 -2.98
CA ASP A 190 -11.46 -41.36 -2.81
C ASP A 190 -10.41 -42.44 -2.51
N THR A 191 -10.68 -43.29 -1.51
CA THR A 191 -9.79 -44.38 -1.10
C THR A 191 -9.48 -45.38 -2.22
N VAL A 192 -10.43 -45.65 -3.11
CA VAL A 192 -10.21 -46.61 -4.23
C VAL A 192 -9.29 -45.98 -5.27
N ILE A 193 -9.48 -44.69 -5.55
CA ILE A 193 -8.62 -43.94 -6.48
C ILE A 193 -7.20 -43.85 -5.90
N GLU A 194 -7.05 -43.36 -4.69
CA GLU A 194 -5.74 -43.18 -4.04
C GLU A 194 -4.95 -44.49 -3.97
N LYS A 195 -5.56 -45.56 -3.44
CA LYS A 195 -4.90 -46.87 -3.37
C LYS A 195 -4.53 -47.41 -4.74
N GLY A 196 -5.35 -47.17 -5.76
CA GLY A 196 -5.06 -47.59 -7.13
C GLY A 196 -3.86 -46.86 -7.74
N LEU A 197 -3.74 -45.55 -7.51
CA LEU A 197 -2.68 -44.72 -8.07
C LEU A 197 -1.30 -45.05 -7.51
N VAL A 198 -1.23 -45.58 -6.28
CA VAL A 198 0.04 -45.98 -5.63
C VAL A 198 0.25 -47.50 -5.59
N ALA A 199 -0.69 -48.30 -6.10
CA ALA A 199 -0.60 -49.76 -6.09
C ALA A 199 0.45 -50.30 -7.07
N THR A 200 0.93 -51.51 -6.78
CA THR A 200 1.66 -52.36 -7.72
C THR A 200 0.85 -53.66 -7.91
N PRO A 201 0.24 -53.91 -9.10
CA PRO A 201 0.27 -53.08 -10.30
C PRO A 201 -0.57 -51.79 -10.17
N PHE A 202 -0.12 -50.74 -10.87
CA PHE A 202 -0.78 -49.44 -10.95
C PHE A 202 -2.20 -49.54 -11.52
N THR A 203 -3.14 -48.80 -10.92
CA THR A 203 -4.53 -48.69 -11.40
C THR A 203 -4.94 -47.23 -11.56
N TRP A 204 -5.20 -46.81 -12.80
CA TRP A 204 -5.67 -45.45 -13.10
C TRP A 204 -7.07 -45.17 -12.55
N SER A 205 -7.30 -43.93 -12.12
CA SER A 205 -8.61 -43.46 -11.65
C SER A 205 -9.71 -43.65 -12.71
N GLY A 206 -9.38 -43.39 -13.98
CA GLY A 206 -10.32 -43.27 -15.08
C GLY A 206 -10.37 -41.83 -15.58
N GLU A 207 -11.20 -41.56 -16.58
CA GLU A 207 -11.55 -40.16 -16.94
C GLU A 207 -12.76 -39.72 -16.12
N THR A 208 -13.02 -38.41 -16.08
CA THR A 208 -14.15 -37.84 -15.35
C THR A 208 -15.49 -38.42 -15.84
N ASN A 209 -16.40 -38.74 -14.92
CA ASN A 209 -17.75 -39.17 -15.23
C ASN A 209 -18.68 -37.99 -15.50
N ALA A 210 -18.40 -36.81 -14.91
CA ALA A 210 -19.09 -35.57 -15.21
C ALA A 210 -18.22 -34.36 -14.87
N VAL A 211 -18.43 -33.26 -15.61
CA VAL A 211 -18.03 -31.92 -15.16
C VAL A 211 -19.28 -31.22 -14.63
N LEU A 212 -19.18 -30.64 -13.45
CA LEU A 212 -20.29 -29.98 -12.78
C LEU A 212 -20.11 -28.46 -12.83
N ILE A 213 -21.22 -27.73 -13.00
CA ILE A 213 -21.29 -26.29 -12.73
C ILE A 213 -22.04 -26.11 -11.42
N ASN A 214 -21.38 -25.51 -10.42
CA ASN A 214 -21.98 -25.20 -9.11
C ASN A 214 -22.73 -26.39 -8.46
N GLY A 215 -22.15 -27.60 -8.52
CA GLY A 215 -22.79 -28.80 -7.94
C GLY A 215 -23.63 -29.63 -8.91
N VAL A 216 -23.98 -29.10 -10.07
CA VAL A 216 -24.96 -29.72 -10.96
C VAL A 216 -24.33 -30.13 -12.28
N GLY A 217 -24.62 -31.35 -12.71
CA GLY A 217 -24.17 -31.92 -13.97
C GLY A 217 -24.81 -33.31 -14.19
N VAL A 218 -24.49 -33.93 -15.31
CA VAL A 218 -25.07 -35.21 -15.72
C VAL A 218 -23.95 -36.19 -16.03
N SER A 219 -23.91 -37.31 -15.32
CA SER A 219 -22.87 -38.31 -15.49
C SER A 219 -23.02 -39.10 -16.77
N VAL A 220 -21.90 -39.61 -17.29
CA VAL A 220 -21.90 -40.59 -18.39
C VAL A 220 -22.81 -41.77 -18.01
N GLY A 221 -23.78 -42.05 -18.88
CA GLY A 221 -24.81 -43.09 -18.67
C GLY A 221 -26.14 -42.57 -18.11
N GLU A 222 -26.19 -41.33 -17.63
CA GLU A 222 -27.41 -40.69 -17.11
C GLU A 222 -28.07 -39.80 -18.18
N THR A 223 -29.34 -39.44 -17.96
CA THR A 223 -30.12 -38.60 -18.90
C THR A 223 -30.76 -37.42 -18.17
N ALA A 224 -30.44 -36.20 -18.62
CA ALA A 224 -31.09 -34.98 -18.14
C ALA A 224 -32.61 -35.03 -18.37
N GLY A 225 -33.40 -34.57 -17.41
CA GLY A 225 -34.86 -34.59 -17.46
C GLY A 225 -35.49 -35.90 -16.97
N ASN A 226 -34.68 -36.93 -16.67
CA ASN A 226 -35.17 -38.15 -16.04
C ASN A 226 -35.14 -38.03 -14.51
N GLY A 227 -36.31 -38.13 -13.86
CA GLY A 227 -36.44 -38.03 -12.41
C GLY A 227 -35.84 -36.73 -11.84
N ASN A 228 -34.85 -36.85 -10.96
CA ASN A 228 -34.17 -35.70 -10.34
C ASN A 228 -32.92 -35.22 -11.10
N CYS A 229 -32.58 -35.84 -12.23
CA CYS A 229 -31.40 -35.50 -13.01
C CYS A 229 -31.63 -34.25 -13.86
N LYS A 230 -30.88 -33.17 -13.61
CA LYS A 230 -31.12 -31.84 -14.20
C LYS A 230 -29.85 -31.24 -14.78
N LEU A 231 -30.02 -30.41 -15.80
CA LEU A 231 -28.94 -29.56 -16.32
C LEU A 231 -28.64 -28.42 -15.33
N PRO A 232 -27.37 -28.00 -15.18
CA PRO A 232 -27.03 -26.78 -14.45
C PRO A 232 -27.64 -25.56 -15.12
N VAL A 233 -28.09 -24.60 -14.31
CA VAL A 233 -28.72 -23.35 -14.78
C VAL A 233 -27.94 -22.16 -14.23
N ILE A 234 -27.62 -21.19 -15.09
CA ILE A 234 -27.09 -19.87 -14.73
C ILE A 234 -28.14 -18.84 -15.07
N ASP A 235 -28.62 -18.12 -14.06
CA ASP A 235 -29.67 -17.12 -14.20
C ASP A 235 -29.12 -15.73 -14.49
N VAL A 236 -29.70 -15.10 -15.51
CA VAL A 236 -29.43 -13.71 -15.91
C VAL A 236 -30.72 -12.95 -16.20
N GLU A 237 -30.61 -11.63 -16.28
CA GLU A 237 -31.71 -10.74 -16.64
C GLU A 237 -31.32 -9.97 -17.91
N PRO A 238 -32.28 -9.68 -18.81
CA PRO A 238 -31.98 -9.00 -20.05
C PRO A 238 -31.32 -7.63 -19.85
N GLY A 239 -30.33 -7.31 -20.68
CA GLY A 239 -29.67 -6.00 -20.73
C GLY A 239 -28.71 -5.68 -19.57
N LYS A 240 -28.54 -6.58 -18.59
CA LYS A 240 -27.58 -6.42 -17.49
C LYS A 240 -26.16 -6.83 -17.87
N THR A 241 -25.20 -6.28 -17.15
CA THR A 241 -23.79 -6.62 -17.19
C THR A 241 -23.41 -7.40 -15.94
N TYR A 242 -22.95 -8.63 -16.11
CA TYR A 242 -22.54 -9.50 -15.01
C TYR A 242 -21.02 -9.60 -14.91
N ARG A 243 -20.48 -9.61 -13.69
CA ARG A 243 -19.15 -10.15 -13.41
C ARG A 243 -19.29 -11.65 -13.15
N MET A 244 -18.95 -12.47 -14.15
CA MET A 244 -18.93 -13.91 -14.03
C MET A 244 -17.56 -14.37 -13.51
N ARG A 245 -17.53 -14.96 -12.32
CA ARG A 245 -16.34 -15.45 -11.63
C ARG A 245 -16.17 -16.94 -11.91
N PHE A 246 -15.35 -17.28 -12.90
CA PHE A 246 -15.05 -18.66 -13.26
C PHE A 246 -13.94 -19.20 -12.38
N ILE A 247 -14.17 -20.37 -11.79
CA ILE A 247 -13.21 -21.05 -10.90
C ILE A 247 -13.07 -22.49 -11.38
N GLY A 248 -11.85 -22.89 -11.74
CA GLY A 248 -11.50 -24.26 -12.05
C GLY A 248 -11.06 -25.02 -10.81
N ALA A 249 -11.98 -25.73 -10.15
CA ALA A 249 -11.69 -26.64 -9.04
C ALA A 249 -11.83 -28.12 -9.50
N THR A 250 -11.44 -28.40 -10.74
CA THR A 250 -11.45 -29.76 -11.30
C THR A 250 -10.37 -30.63 -10.66
N ALA A 251 -10.52 -31.95 -10.68
CA ALA A 251 -9.50 -32.85 -10.15
C ALA A 251 -8.48 -33.25 -11.23
N LEU A 252 -8.93 -33.36 -12.48
CA LEU A 252 -8.16 -33.81 -13.64
C LEU A 252 -8.39 -32.95 -14.88
N SER A 253 -9.62 -32.47 -15.09
CA SER A 253 -10.05 -31.97 -16.40
C SER A 253 -9.59 -30.54 -16.69
N MET A 254 -9.12 -30.32 -17.94
CA MET A 254 -9.18 -29.01 -18.61
C MET A 254 -10.55 -28.88 -19.26
N VAL A 255 -11.27 -27.80 -18.98
CA VAL A 255 -12.66 -27.63 -19.43
C VAL A 255 -12.76 -26.38 -20.32
N GLN A 256 -13.39 -26.54 -21.48
CA GLN A 256 -13.85 -25.41 -22.28
C GLN A 256 -15.37 -25.23 -22.10
N VAL A 257 -15.82 -23.98 -21.94
CA VAL A 257 -17.21 -23.59 -21.72
C VAL A 257 -17.63 -22.56 -22.75
N GLY A 258 -18.60 -22.89 -23.59
CA GLY A 258 -19.22 -21.98 -24.56
C GLY A 258 -20.72 -21.82 -24.31
N ILE A 259 -21.29 -20.69 -24.73
CA ILE A 259 -22.73 -20.43 -24.64
C ILE A 259 -23.25 -20.10 -26.05
N VAL A 260 -24.29 -20.80 -26.48
CA VAL A 260 -24.88 -20.61 -27.81
C VAL A 260 -25.36 -19.16 -27.97
N ASP A 261 -25.03 -18.56 -29.11
CA ASP A 261 -25.29 -17.16 -29.45
C ASP A 261 -24.69 -16.13 -28.46
N HIS A 262 -23.64 -16.48 -27.69
CA HIS A 262 -22.90 -15.59 -26.79
C HIS A 262 -21.39 -15.86 -26.88
N ASP A 263 -20.67 -15.01 -27.60
CA ASP A 263 -19.25 -15.19 -27.92
C ASP A 263 -18.35 -14.04 -27.42
N ASN A 264 -18.81 -13.30 -26.41
CA ASN A 264 -18.11 -12.13 -25.87
C ASN A 264 -17.83 -12.29 -24.38
N PHE A 265 -16.86 -13.15 -24.04
CA PHE A 265 -16.35 -13.30 -22.68
C PHE A 265 -15.16 -12.34 -22.48
N THR A 266 -15.42 -11.13 -22.02
CA THR A 266 -14.37 -10.14 -21.72
C THR A 266 -13.70 -10.41 -20.37
N ILE A 267 -12.56 -11.08 -20.36
CA ILE A 267 -11.72 -11.34 -19.19
C ILE A 267 -11.17 -10.02 -18.64
N ILE A 268 -11.31 -9.81 -17.33
CA ILE A 268 -10.87 -8.61 -16.59
C ILE A 268 -10.00 -8.93 -15.37
N GLU A 269 -9.93 -10.20 -14.95
CA GLU A 269 -9.12 -10.66 -13.83
C GLU A 269 -8.62 -12.06 -14.12
N ALA A 270 -7.40 -12.37 -13.69
CA ALA A 270 -6.84 -13.71 -13.67
C ALA A 270 -6.15 -13.97 -12.32
N ASP A 271 -6.53 -15.06 -11.65
CA ASP A 271 -5.97 -15.52 -10.38
C ASP A 271 -5.85 -14.42 -9.29
N GLY A 272 -6.86 -13.56 -9.12
CA GLY A 272 -6.83 -12.49 -8.11
C GLY A 272 -6.14 -11.19 -8.54
N HIS A 273 -5.73 -11.07 -9.81
CA HIS A 273 -5.12 -9.85 -10.36
C HIS A 273 -5.90 -9.29 -11.54
N TYR A 274 -6.24 -8.01 -11.47
CA TYR A 274 -6.90 -7.30 -12.57
C TYR A 274 -6.03 -7.22 -13.82
N THR A 275 -6.62 -7.55 -14.97
CA THR A 275 -6.01 -7.47 -16.29
C THR A 275 -6.60 -6.30 -17.08
N LYS A 276 -5.92 -5.86 -18.13
CA LYS A 276 -6.61 -5.14 -19.22
C LYS A 276 -7.69 -6.07 -19.81
N PRO A 277 -8.82 -5.53 -20.30
CA PRO A 277 -9.88 -6.35 -20.85
C PRO A 277 -9.41 -7.13 -22.08
N HIS A 278 -9.65 -8.43 -22.12
CA HIS A 278 -9.39 -9.29 -23.28
C HIS A 278 -10.59 -10.19 -23.55
N THR A 279 -11.11 -10.19 -24.78
CA THR A 279 -12.32 -10.94 -25.12
C THR A 279 -11.98 -12.28 -25.76
N GLU A 280 -12.58 -13.35 -25.24
CA GLU A 280 -12.59 -14.69 -25.82
C GLU A 280 -14.00 -15.14 -26.21
N LYS A 281 -14.09 -16.08 -27.15
CA LYS A 281 -15.38 -16.63 -27.62
C LYS A 281 -15.97 -17.69 -26.70
N PHE A 282 -15.10 -18.33 -25.92
CA PHE A 282 -15.43 -19.35 -24.94
C PHE A 282 -14.40 -19.26 -23.82
N MET A 283 -14.74 -19.79 -22.65
CA MET A 283 -13.82 -19.87 -21.52
C MET A 283 -13.06 -21.19 -21.53
N GLN A 284 -11.78 -21.18 -21.17
CA GLN A 284 -10.99 -22.38 -20.89
C GLN A 284 -10.41 -22.27 -19.49
N LEU A 285 -10.61 -23.29 -18.66
CA LEU A 285 -10.07 -23.32 -17.31
C LEU A 285 -9.53 -24.72 -17.00
N THR A 286 -8.42 -24.76 -16.27
CA THR A 286 -7.90 -25.98 -15.63
C THR A 286 -7.99 -25.87 -14.12
N SER A 287 -7.66 -26.97 -13.44
CA SER A 287 -7.60 -27.01 -11.99
C SER A 287 -6.66 -25.92 -11.44
N GLY A 288 -7.13 -25.18 -10.44
CA GLY A 288 -6.46 -24.07 -9.76
C GLY A 288 -6.62 -22.70 -10.41
N GLN A 289 -6.99 -22.61 -11.70
CA GLN A 289 -7.13 -21.32 -12.39
C GLN A 289 -8.46 -20.61 -12.08
N ARG A 290 -8.43 -19.27 -12.05
CA ARG A 290 -9.62 -18.44 -11.92
C ARG A 290 -9.58 -17.28 -12.90
N PHE A 291 -10.74 -16.94 -13.44
CA PHE A 291 -10.90 -15.78 -14.32
C PHE A 291 -12.22 -15.08 -14.03
N ASP A 292 -12.19 -13.75 -13.97
CA ASP A 292 -13.41 -12.95 -13.95
C ASP A 292 -13.67 -12.34 -15.31
N VAL A 293 -14.94 -12.36 -15.69
CA VAL A 293 -15.40 -11.94 -17.02
C VAL A 293 -16.52 -10.94 -16.89
N ILE A 294 -16.43 -9.85 -17.64
CA ILE A 294 -17.58 -8.98 -17.90
C ILE A 294 -18.42 -9.62 -19.00
N PHE A 295 -19.61 -10.07 -18.62
CA PHE A 295 -20.57 -10.73 -19.49
C PHE A 295 -21.80 -9.84 -19.65
N LYS A 296 -21.93 -9.22 -20.83
CA LYS A 296 -23.09 -8.40 -21.16
C LYS A 296 -24.18 -9.27 -21.77
N THR A 297 -25.34 -9.25 -21.13
CA THR A 297 -26.49 -10.03 -21.55
C THR A 297 -27.29 -9.30 -22.62
N LYS A 298 -27.98 -10.07 -23.46
CA LYS A 298 -28.88 -9.56 -24.51
C LYS A 298 -30.02 -8.76 -23.91
N THR A 299 -30.38 -7.66 -24.55
CA THR A 299 -31.59 -6.88 -24.25
C THR A 299 -32.85 -7.66 -24.62
N GLU A 300 -34.01 -7.26 -24.08
CA GLU A 300 -35.29 -7.92 -24.42
C GLU A 300 -35.57 -7.95 -25.93
N ALA A 301 -35.16 -6.91 -26.66
CA ALA A 301 -35.29 -6.85 -28.11
C ALA A 301 -34.41 -7.88 -28.83
N GLU A 302 -33.18 -8.10 -28.36
CA GLU A 302 -32.21 -9.04 -28.95
C GLU A 302 -32.57 -10.51 -28.64
N LEU A 303 -33.32 -10.76 -27.58
CA LEU A 303 -33.79 -12.11 -27.22
C LEU A 303 -34.80 -12.67 -28.23
N ASN A 304 -35.58 -11.81 -28.89
CA ASN A 304 -36.64 -12.20 -29.83
C ASN A 304 -37.55 -13.34 -29.28
N GLY A 305 -37.94 -13.21 -28.01
CA GLY A 305 -38.79 -14.18 -27.30
C GLY A 305 -38.09 -15.45 -26.79
N LYS A 306 -36.79 -15.65 -27.03
CA LYS A 306 -36.02 -16.74 -26.42
C LYS A 306 -35.77 -16.46 -24.94
N THR A 307 -35.97 -17.45 -24.08
CA THR A 307 -35.68 -17.37 -22.63
C THR A 307 -34.45 -18.17 -22.21
N ASP A 308 -34.07 -19.19 -22.99
CA ASP A 308 -32.99 -20.11 -22.64
C ASP A 308 -31.96 -20.19 -23.77
N TYR A 309 -30.68 -20.27 -23.40
CA TYR A 309 -29.57 -20.56 -24.28
C TYR A 309 -28.76 -21.73 -23.73
N LEU A 310 -28.30 -22.62 -24.61
CA LEU A 310 -27.54 -23.78 -24.20
C LEU A 310 -26.10 -23.40 -23.85
N ILE A 311 -25.61 -23.91 -22.72
CA ILE A 311 -24.20 -23.93 -22.34
C ILE A 311 -23.63 -25.28 -22.77
N GLN A 312 -22.48 -25.31 -23.44
CA GLN A 312 -21.76 -26.53 -23.80
C GLN A 312 -20.42 -26.58 -23.08
N LEU A 313 -20.11 -27.75 -22.50
CA LEU A 313 -18.88 -28.04 -21.76
C LEU A 313 -18.16 -29.20 -22.45
N GLU A 314 -16.85 -29.08 -22.67
CA GLU A 314 -16.02 -30.17 -23.17
C GLU A 314 -14.72 -30.28 -22.38
N THR A 315 -14.35 -31.51 -21.98
CA THR A 315 -13.00 -31.76 -21.48
C THR A 315 -12.02 -31.82 -22.64
N LYS A 316 -10.86 -31.19 -22.49
CA LYS A 316 -9.80 -31.18 -23.51
C LYS A 316 -8.56 -31.89 -23.03
N ASP A 317 -7.70 -32.23 -23.99
CA ASP A 317 -6.40 -32.86 -23.78
C ASP A 317 -6.40 -34.20 -23.01
N ARG A 318 -7.50 -34.94 -23.06
CA ARG A 318 -7.65 -36.27 -22.45
C ARG A 318 -8.02 -37.33 -23.50
N PRO A 319 -7.71 -38.63 -23.26
CA PRO A 319 -8.02 -39.71 -24.21
C PRO A 319 -9.51 -39.92 -24.47
N LYS A 320 -10.38 -39.57 -23.52
CA LYS A 320 -11.84 -39.58 -23.70
C LYS A 320 -12.38 -38.19 -23.35
N VAL A 321 -13.13 -37.62 -24.28
CA VAL A 321 -13.79 -36.33 -24.07
C VAL A 321 -15.12 -36.56 -23.35
N TYR A 322 -15.28 -35.96 -22.18
CA TYR A 322 -16.59 -35.75 -21.58
C TYR A 322 -17.23 -34.51 -22.22
N GLN A 323 -18.50 -34.65 -22.57
CA GLN A 323 -19.32 -33.58 -23.10
C GLN A 323 -20.54 -33.38 -22.20
N GLY A 324 -20.65 -32.17 -21.65
CA GLY A 324 -21.73 -31.76 -20.75
C GLY A 324 -22.50 -30.57 -21.28
N TYR A 325 -23.66 -30.31 -20.69
CA TYR A 325 -24.53 -29.21 -21.09
C TYR A 325 -25.12 -28.51 -19.87
N GLY A 326 -25.50 -27.24 -20.06
CA GLY A 326 -26.18 -26.39 -19.08
C GLY A 326 -27.11 -25.39 -19.77
N VAL A 327 -27.70 -24.49 -18.99
CA VAL A 327 -28.66 -23.50 -19.49
C VAL A 327 -28.30 -22.11 -18.95
N LEU A 328 -28.11 -21.14 -19.84
CA LEU A 328 -28.14 -19.72 -19.51
C LEU A 328 -29.58 -19.24 -19.66
N ARG A 329 -30.24 -18.92 -18.55
CA ARG A 329 -31.66 -18.57 -18.50
C ARG A 329 -31.86 -17.08 -18.27
N TYR A 330 -32.57 -16.44 -19.20
CA TYR A 330 -33.04 -15.07 -19.11
C TYR A 330 -34.45 -15.07 -18.46
N SER A 331 -34.56 -14.50 -17.25
CA SER A 331 -35.76 -14.45 -16.37
C SER A 331 -35.94 -15.64 -15.40
N LYS A 332 -36.72 -15.42 -14.32
CA LYS A 332 -37.02 -16.44 -13.29
C LYS A 332 -38.06 -17.49 -13.71
N ALA A 333 -38.34 -17.64 -15.01
CA ALA A 333 -39.26 -18.66 -15.54
C ALA A 333 -38.71 -20.08 -15.40
N GLN A 334 -39.53 -21.12 -15.55
CA GLN A 334 -39.00 -22.50 -15.58
C GLN A 334 -38.13 -22.73 -16.84
N PRO A 335 -36.98 -23.42 -16.74
CA PRO A 335 -36.14 -23.71 -17.89
C PRO A 335 -36.94 -24.47 -18.96
N GLN A 336 -36.89 -24.00 -20.20
CA GLN A 336 -37.46 -24.65 -21.37
C GLN A 336 -36.52 -25.74 -21.90
N ILE A 337 -35.21 -25.54 -21.77
CA ILE A 337 -34.20 -26.54 -22.11
C ILE A 337 -34.00 -27.45 -20.89
N THR A 338 -34.53 -28.66 -20.93
CA THR A 338 -34.42 -29.63 -19.83
C THR A 338 -33.61 -30.88 -20.18
N THR A 339 -33.25 -31.06 -21.46
CA THR A 339 -32.53 -32.22 -21.97
C THR A 339 -31.30 -31.80 -22.77
N ALA A 340 -30.26 -32.64 -22.80
CA ALA A 340 -29.10 -32.43 -23.66
C ALA A 340 -29.48 -32.55 -25.15
N PRO A 341 -28.87 -31.78 -26.06
CA PRO A 341 -29.09 -31.95 -27.49
C PRO A 341 -28.42 -33.24 -28.00
N VAL A 342 -28.95 -33.78 -29.09
CA VAL A 342 -28.37 -34.96 -29.77
C VAL A 342 -27.05 -34.62 -30.45
N THR A 343 -26.95 -33.42 -31.03
CA THR A 343 -25.76 -32.92 -31.72
C THR A 343 -25.22 -31.68 -31.00
N PRO A 344 -23.90 -31.60 -30.74
CA PRO A 344 -23.29 -30.41 -30.15
C PRO A 344 -23.50 -29.15 -31.01
N PRO A 345 -24.07 -28.06 -30.48
CA PRO A 345 -24.29 -26.84 -31.27
C PRO A 345 -23.05 -25.95 -31.43
N LEU A 346 -22.04 -26.08 -30.57
CA LEU A 346 -20.80 -25.31 -30.66
C LEU A 346 -19.63 -26.22 -31.08
N THR A 347 -18.69 -25.63 -31.83
CA THR A 347 -17.39 -26.25 -32.15
C THR A 347 -16.31 -25.58 -31.32
N LEU A 348 -15.87 -26.25 -30.25
CA LEU A 348 -14.82 -25.75 -29.35
C LEU A 348 -13.42 -26.15 -29.83
N SER A 349 -12.40 -25.34 -29.54
CA SER A 349 -11.05 -25.49 -30.11
C SER A 349 -10.30 -26.70 -29.53
N ASN A 350 -9.63 -27.47 -30.39
CA ASN A 350 -8.68 -28.52 -29.95
C ASN A 350 -7.26 -27.97 -29.71
N LYS A 351 -6.99 -26.71 -30.07
CA LYS A 351 -5.72 -26.04 -29.78
C LYS A 351 -5.81 -25.30 -28.45
N THR A 352 -5.70 -26.05 -27.36
CA THR A 352 -5.81 -25.54 -25.99
C THR A 352 -4.71 -24.54 -25.63
N TYR A 353 -3.53 -24.69 -26.22
CA TYR A 353 -2.34 -23.87 -26.01
C TYR A 353 -2.36 -22.50 -26.69
N GLU A 354 -3.41 -22.14 -27.43
CA GLU A 354 -3.58 -20.80 -28.04
C GLU A 354 -4.52 -19.88 -27.24
N TRP A 355 -5.25 -20.40 -26.25
CA TRP A 355 -6.28 -19.64 -25.54
C TRP A 355 -5.67 -18.68 -24.50
N ALA A 356 -5.94 -17.38 -24.65
CA ALA A 356 -5.46 -16.28 -23.79
C ALA A 356 -3.93 -16.23 -23.53
N GLU A 357 -3.12 -16.94 -24.30
CA GLU A 357 -1.66 -16.90 -24.19
C GLU A 357 -1.11 -15.58 -24.75
N TYR A 358 -0.21 -14.93 -24.00
CA TYR A 358 0.34 -13.61 -24.33
C TYR A 358 -0.72 -12.50 -24.52
N ALA A 359 -1.91 -12.67 -23.95
CA ALA A 359 -3.02 -11.70 -24.06
C ALA A 359 -3.28 -10.91 -22.77
N LEU A 360 -2.97 -11.49 -21.61
CA LEU A 360 -3.37 -10.95 -20.31
C LEU A 360 -2.29 -10.04 -19.69
N GLU A 361 -2.42 -8.74 -19.95
CA GLU A 361 -1.58 -7.72 -19.34
C GLU A 361 -2.22 -7.15 -18.06
N PRO A 362 -1.44 -6.69 -17.07
CA PRO A 362 -1.99 -6.11 -15.84
C PRO A 362 -2.70 -4.77 -16.12
N LEU A 363 -3.79 -4.50 -15.40
CA LEU A 363 -4.55 -3.25 -15.51
C LEU A 363 -3.69 -2.02 -15.15
N VAL A 364 -2.87 -2.14 -14.12
CA VAL A 364 -1.91 -1.13 -13.68
C VAL A 364 -0.48 -1.66 -13.85
N PRO A 365 0.51 -0.80 -14.14
CA PRO A 365 1.90 -1.25 -14.24
C PRO A 365 2.33 -2.03 -13.00
N ASN A 366 2.82 -3.26 -13.21
CA ASN A 366 3.39 -4.10 -12.15
C ASN A 366 4.93 -4.07 -12.21
N ASN A 367 5.57 -4.63 -11.18
CA ASN A 367 7.03 -4.68 -11.05
C ASN A 367 7.64 -5.98 -11.64
N PHE A 368 7.19 -6.36 -12.84
CA PHE A 368 7.67 -7.53 -13.58
C PHE A 368 9.22 -7.54 -13.69
N PRO A 369 9.92 -8.59 -13.20
CA PRO A 369 11.37 -8.65 -13.25
C PRO A 369 11.92 -8.84 -14.67
N GLN A 370 12.94 -8.06 -15.02
CA GLN A 370 13.69 -8.21 -16.27
C GLN A 370 14.68 -9.38 -16.21
N ALA A 371 15.15 -9.88 -17.35
CA ALA A 371 16.16 -10.94 -17.40
C ALA A 371 17.44 -10.57 -16.63
N SER A 372 17.82 -9.29 -16.63
CA SER A 372 19.00 -8.80 -15.89
C SER A 372 18.83 -8.84 -14.37
N GLU A 373 17.60 -8.96 -13.86
CA GLU A 373 17.32 -9.11 -12.43
C GLU A 373 17.30 -10.56 -11.98
N VAL A 374 17.24 -11.54 -12.91
CA VAL A 374 17.21 -12.97 -12.59
C VAL A 374 18.51 -13.36 -11.89
N THR A 375 18.40 -13.83 -10.66
CA THR A 375 19.55 -14.27 -9.86
C THR A 375 19.85 -15.75 -10.04
N ARG A 376 18.83 -16.55 -10.36
CA ARG A 376 18.97 -18.00 -10.56
C ARG A 376 17.93 -18.51 -11.55
N GLN A 377 18.40 -19.22 -12.57
CA GLN A 377 17.54 -19.97 -13.47
C GLN A 377 17.51 -21.44 -13.05
N ILE A 378 16.33 -22.05 -13.07
CA ILE A 378 16.09 -23.43 -12.64
C ILE A 378 15.27 -24.12 -13.72
N HIS A 379 15.84 -25.14 -14.35
CA HIS A 379 15.11 -26.00 -15.27
C HIS A 379 14.55 -27.19 -14.50
N ILE A 380 13.23 -27.33 -14.48
CA ILE A 380 12.53 -28.43 -13.82
C ILE A 380 11.99 -29.37 -14.89
N ASP A 381 12.61 -30.53 -14.98
CA ASP A 381 12.15 -31.62 -15.81
C ASP A 381 11.10 -32.45 -15.09
N ASN A 382 9.89 -32.44 -15.65
CA ASN A 382 8.73 -33.16 -15.14
C ASN A 382 8.57 -34.46 -15.93
N ARG A 383 8.80 -35.60 -15.28
CA ARG A 383 8.79 -36.90 -15.97
C ARG A 383 7.93 -37.93 -15.25
N GLN A 384 7.15 -38.66 -16.04
CA GLN A 384 6.49 -39.87 -15.60
C GLN A 384 7.37 -41.08 -15.90
N LEU A 385 7.49 -42.00 -14.96
CA LEU A 385 8.30 -43.21 -15.10
C LEU A 385 7.67 -44.41 -14.38
N ALA A 386 8.08 -45.60 -14.80
CA ALA A 386 7.70 -46.85 -14.14
C ALA A 386 8.86 -47.37 -13.30
N THR A 387 8.63 -47.52 -12.00
CA THR A 387 9.52 -48.25 -11.09
C THR A 387 8.87 -49.61 -10.78
N GLN A 388 8.50 -49.87 -9.52
CA GLN A 388 7.54 -50.92 -9.16
C GLN A 388 6.09 -50.47 -9.43
N THR A 389 5.84 -49.16 -9.49
CA THR A 389 4.57 -48.55 -9.89
C THR A 389 4.82 -47.33 -10.79
N THR A 390 3.78 -46.76 -11.38
CA THR A 390 3.86 -45.53 -12.18
C THR A 390 3.85 -44.31 -11.25
N LEU A 391 4.83 -43.43 -11.40
CA LEU A 391 4.98 -42.23 -10.57
C LEU A 391 5.50 -41.04 -11.36
N TRP A 392 5.49 -39.86 -10.73
CA TRP A 392 6.06 -38.61 -11.25
C TRP A 392 7.30 -38.19 -10.47
N GLN A 393 8.25 -37.57 -11.17
CA GLN A 393 9.46 -36.98 -10.59
C GLN A 393 9.72 -35.58 -11.14
N LEU A 394 10.30 -34.73 -10.29
CA LEU A 394 10.76 -33.38 -10.62
C LEU A 394 12.29 -33.35 -10.47
N ASN A 395 13.04 -33.19 -11.57
CA ASN A 395 14.52 -33.27 -11.56
C ASN A 395 15.09 -34.50 -10.83
N GLY A 396 14.42 -35.65 -11.01
CA GLY A 396 14.79 -36.92 -10.37
C GLY A 396 14.38 -37.05 -8.90
N LEU A 397 13.80 -36.00 -8.29
CA LEU A 397 13.21 -36.09 -6.96
C LEU A 397 11.81 -36.73 -7.05
N GLN A 398 11.61 -37.80 -6.29
CA GLN A 398 10.29 -38.36 -6.00
C GLN A 398 9.86 -37.89 -4.61
N TRP A 399 8.90 -36.96 -4.57
CA TRP A 399 8.34 -36.45 -3.32
C TRP A 399 6.83 -36.66 -3.32
N ASN A 400 6.29 -37.32 -2.30
CA ASN A 400 4.84 -37.37 -2.07
C ASN A 400 4.56 -37.47 -0.57
N GLU A 401 3.41 -36.95 -0.16
CA GLU A 401 3.00 -36.86 1.25
C GLU A 401 2.88 -38.21 1.97
N THR A 402 2.77 -39.33 1.23
CA THR A 402 2.55 -40.66 1.79
C THR A 402 3.82 -41.51 1.92
N SER A 403 4.88 -41.22 1.16
CA SER A 403 6.08 -42.05 1.09
C SER A 403 7.36 -41.33 1.48
N THR A 404 7.45 -39.99 1.38
CA THR A 404 8.68 -39.25 1.68
C THR A 404 8.43 -37.74 1.88
N PRO A 405 8.75 -37.16 3.06
CA PRO A 405 9.04 -37.85 4.32
C PRO A 405 7.81 -38.71 4.71
N TYR A 406 8.00 -39.83 5.42
CA TYR A 406 7.01 -40.92 5.63
C TYR A 406 5.60 -40.39 5.94
N ALA A 407 4.53 -41.11 5.56
CA ALA A 407 3.18 -40.78 6.02
C ALA A 407 3.13 -40.67 7.56
N GLY A 408 2.89 -39.46 8.08
CA GLY A 408 2.95 -39.15 9.52
C GLY A 408 4.23 -38.47 9.98
N ASP A 409 5.17 -38.16 9.08
CA ASP A 409 6.36 -37.39 9.39
C ASP A 409 6.04 -35.93 9.68
N GLN A 410 6.93 -35.33 10.46
CA GLN A 410 6.83 -33.97 10.91
C GLN A 410 6.82 -32.97 9.75
N PRO A 411 5.85 -32.04 9.69
CA PRO A 411 5.81 -31.00 8.66
C PRO A 411 7.10 -30.19 8.63
N TYR A 412 7.59 -29.84 7.45
CA TYR A 412 8.87 -29.15 7.29
C TYR A 412 8.97 -27.84 8.09
N LEU A 413 7.90 -27.03 8.10
CA LEU A 413 7.86 -25.81 8.90
C LEU A 413 8.05 -26.11 10.38
N ILE A 414 7.39 -27.16 10.88
CA ILE A 414 7.49 -27.58 12.28
C ILE A 414 8.90 -28.09 12.60
N ASN A 415 9.47 -28.94 11.72
CA ASN A 415 10.83 -29.44 11.87
C ASN A 415 11.86 -28.29 11.97
N ILE A 416 11.71 -27.23 11.18
CA ILE A 416 12.55 -26.04 11.25
C ILE A 416 12.43 -25.34 12.62
N TYR A 417 11.20 -25.21 13.15
CA TYR A 417 10.98 -24.61 14.48
C TYR A 417 11.60 -25.43 15.61
N GLU A 418 11.53 -26.77 15.56
CA GLU A 418 12.05 -27.64 16.62
C GLU A 418 13.57 -27.84 16.55
N ASN A 419 14.12 -28.00 15.34
CA ASN A 419 15.52 -28.38 15.14
C ASN A 419 16.42 -27.22 14.69
N GLY A 420 15.90 -26.01 14.61
CA GLY A 420 16.72 -24.81 14.42
C GLY A 420 17.39 -24.72 13.04
N PRO A 421 18.51 -23.97 12.94
CA PRO A 421 19.26 -23.82 11.68
C PRO A 421 19.72 -25.14 11.04
N SER A 422 19.87 -26.24 11.80
CA SER A 422 20.24 -27.55 11.24
C SER A 422 19.15 -28.21 10.39
N ALA A 423 17.89 -27.77 10.51
CA ALA A 423 16.78 -28.25 9.68
C ALA A 423 16.56 -27.43 8.40
N ILE A 424 17.33 -26.34 8.20
CA ILE A 424 17.30 -25.57 6.96
C ILE A 424 18.01 -26.35 5.85
N PRO A 425 17.43 -26.48 4.65
CA PRO A 425 18.06 -27.16 3.52
C PRO A 425 19.41 -26.56 3.15
N ASN A 426 20.34 -27.45 2.78
CA ASN A 426 21.66 -27.03 2.34
C ASN A 426 21.61 -26.46 0.91
N TYR A 427 21.67 -25.14 0.81
CA TYR A 427 21.64 -24.42 -0.47
C TYR A 427 22.74 -24.89 -1.44
N THR A 428 23.97 -25.09 -0.96
CA THR A 428 25.09 -25.53 -1.82
C THR A 428 24.88 -26.96 -2.32
N ALA A 429 24.42 -27.87 -1.47
CA ALA A 429 24.10 -29.23 -1.86
C ALA A 429 22.98 -29.24 -2.92
N ALA A 430 21.96 -28.39 -2.74
CA ALA A 430 20.90 -28.23 -3.72
C ALA A 430 21.41 -27.73 -5.08
N MET A 431 22.33 -26.77 -5.10
CA MET A 431 22.92 -26.28 -6.37
C MET A 431 23.71 -27.37 -7.09
N ASN A 432 24.31 -28.31 -6.35
CA ASN A 432 25.03 -29.46 -6.91
C ASN A 432 24.09 -30.63 -7.29
N ASN A 433 22.81 -30.55 -6.93
CA ASN A 433 21.83 -31.64 -7.08
C ASN A 433 20.55 -31.14 -7.77
N ASN A 434 20.71 -30.46 -8.91
CA ASN A 434 19.59 -30.03 -9.78
C ASN A 434 18.53 -29.15 -9.09
N GLY A 435 18.90 -28.42 -8.04
CA GLY A 435 18.08 -27.42 -7.37
C GLY A 435 17.43 -27.84 -6.06
N TRP A 436 17.54 -29.10 -5.63
CA TRP A 436 16.97 -29.61 -4.38
C TRP A 436 18.01 -30.30 -3.49
N ASP A 437 17.87 -30.13 -2.18
CA ASP A 437 18.80 -30.68 -1.19
C ASP A 437 18.57 -32.20 -0.98
N PRO A 438 19.58 -33.06 -1.21
CA PRO A 438 19.45 -34.51 -1.07
C PRO A 438 19.20 -34.99 0.37
N THR A 439 19.43 -34.14 1.38
CA THR A 439 19.21 -34.49 2.79
C THR A 439 17.76 -34.25 3.20
N THR A 440 17.25 -33.05 2.93
CA THR A 440 15.91 -32.64 3.35
C THR A 440 14.84 -32.94 2.31
N LEU A 441 15.22 -33.21 1.06
CA LEU A 441 14.34 -33.38 -0.09
C LEU A 441 13.52 -32.12 -0.43
N THR A 442 14.08 -30.93 -0.15
CA THR A 442 13.41 -29.64 -0.38
C THR A 442 14.21 -28.72 -1.29
N TRP A 443 13.54 -27.71 -1.84
CA TRP A 443 14.10 -26.72 -2.75
C TRP A 443 14.40 -25.41 -1.99
N PRO A 444 15.67 -25.10 -1.66
CA PRO A 444 16.00 -23.87 -0.98
C PRO A 444 15.96 -22.66 -1.92
N ALA A 445 15.44 -21.54 -1.43
CA ALA A 445 15.55 -20.24 -2.08
C ALA A 445 15.85 -19.14 -1.04
N LYS A 446 16.71 -18.19 -1.40
CA LYS A 446 17.12 -17.12 -0.46
C LYS A 446 16.23 -15.90 -0.61
N MET A 447 16.02 -15.18 0.48
CA MET A 447 15.30 -13.90 0.45
C MET A 447 15.95 -12.94 -0.54
N GLY A 448 15.12 -12.30 -1.37
CA GLY A 448 15.55 -11.36 -2.40
C GLY A 448 16.03 -12.01 -3.71
N GLU A 449 16.08 -13.34 -3.82
CA GLU A 449 16.32 -13.99 -5.11
C GLU A 449 15.19 -13.67 -6.10
N VAL A 450 15.55 -13.56 -7.38
CA VAL A 450 14.63 -13.60 -8.51
C VAL A 450 14.88 -14.91 -9.23
N LEU A 451 13.96 -15.85 -9.06
CA LEU A 451 14.03 -17.17 -9.68
C LEU A 451 13.37 -17.11 -11.05
N GLU A 452 14.06 -17.63 -12.06
CA GLU A 452 13.46 -17.98 -13.34
C GLU A 452 13.29 -19.50 -13.41
N ILE A 453 12.05 -19.98 -13.28
CA ILE A 453 11.72 -21.41 -13.24
C ILE A 453 11.17 -21.82 -14.59
N ILE A 454 11.84 -22.75 -15.26
CA ILE A 454 11.45 -23.28 -16.57
C ILE A 454 10.98 -24.71 -16.40
N TRP A 455 9.67 -24.91 -16.50
CA TRP A 455 9.03 -26.22 -16.47
C TRP A 455 9.12 -26.86 -17.85
N HIS A 456 9.61 -28.09 -17.92
CA HIS A 456 9.66 -28.87 -19.15
C HIS A 456 8.58 -29.95 -19.16
N ASN A 457 7.90 -30.10 -20.29
CA ASN A 457 7.01 -31.21 -20.57
C ASN A 457 7.79 -32.27 -21.34
N THR A 458 7.98 -33.44 -20.73
CA THR A 458 8.92 -34.45 -21.21
C THR A 458 8.21 -35.77 -21.47
N GLY A 459 8.55 -36.43 -22.58
CA GLY A 459 7.91 -37.69 -22.97
C GLY A 459 8.08 -38.78 -21.89
N SER A 460 6.96 -39.37 -21.48
CA SER A 460 6.92 -40.40 -20.44
C SER A 460 7.87 -41.58 -20.71
N LEU A 461 8.58 -42.00 -19.67
CA LEU A 461 9.49 -43.15 -19.69
C LEU A 461 8.76 -44.48 -19.42
N VAL A 462 7.47 -44.43 -19.05
CA VAL A 462 6.67 -45.63 -18.78
C VAL A 462 6.61 -46.49 -20.04
N ASN A 463 7.23 -47.68 -19.98
CA ASN A 463 7.34 -48.62 -21.10
C ASN A 463 7.93 -47.97 -22.38
N GLY A 464 8.72 -46.90 -22.24
CA GLY A 464 9.27 -46.15 -23.39
C GLY A 464 8.22 -45.50 -24.30
N ASN A 465 7.02 -45.20 -23.79
CA ASN A 465 5.87 -44.82 -24.64
C ASN A 465 5.90 -43.36 -25.14
N GLY A 466 6.70 -42.48 -24.52
CA GLY A 466 6.84 -41.08 -24.89
C GLY A 466 5.57 -40.23 -24.80
N GLY A 467 4.56 -40.67 -24.03
CA GLY A 467 3.29 -39.96 -23.86
C GLY A 467 3.46 -38.59 -23.20
N LEU A 468 2.61 -37.64 -23.60
CA LEU A 468 2.58 -36.28 -23.07
C LEU A 468 1.19 -35.95 -22.49
N ASP A 469 1.19 -35.17 -21.42
CA ASP A 469 -0.01 -34.64 -20.76
C ASP A 469 0.15 -33.14 -20.54
N PHE A 470 -0.93 -32.43 -20.22
CA PHE A 470 -0.85 -31.05 -19.73
C PHE A 470 -0.78 -31.04 -18.21
N HIS A 471 -0.15 -30.00 -17.64
CA HIS A 471 0.05 -29.90 -16.20
C HIS A 471 -0.22 -28.46 -15.73
N PRO A 472 -1.35 -28.19 -15.06
CA PRO A 472 -1.52 -26.94 -14.35
C PRO A 472 -0.56 -26.97 -13.16
N PHE A 473 0.45 -26.12 -13.14
CA PHE A 473 1.34 -26.00 -11.99
C PHE A 473 0.87 -24.83 -11.13
N HIS A 474 0.76 -25.10 -9.83
CA HIS A 474 0.35 -24.16 -8.79
C HIS A 474 1.52 -23.91 -7.82
N ALA A 475 1.67 -22.66 -7.38
CA ALA A 475 2.58 -22.29 -6.31
C ALA A 475 1.82 -21.71 -5.10
N HIS A 476 2.01 -22.31 -3.93
CA HIS A 476 1.62 -21.71 -2.66
C HIS A 476 2.52 -20.50 -2.37
N GLY A 477 2.05 -19.61 -1.49
CA GLY A 477 2.82 -18.42 -1.14
C GLY A 477 2.66 -17.28 -2.16
N GLY A 478 3.74 -16.54 -2.38
CA GLY A 478 3.74 -15.42 -3.32
C GLY A 478 3.52 -15.84 -4.78
N HIS A 479 2.71 -15.04 -5.50
CA HIS A 479 2.46 -15.25 -6.93
C HIS A 479 3.69 -14.99 -7.79
N TYR A 480 3.76 -15.65 -8.95
CA TYR A 480 4.80 -15.50 -9.95
C TYR A 480 4.30 -14.75 -11.19
N TRP A 481 5.23 -14.28 -12.02
CA TRP A 481 4.94 -13.78 -13.36
C TRP A 481 5.09 -14.88 -14.38
N ASP A 482 4.06 -15.10 -15.18
CA ASP A 482 4.10 -16.06 -16.29
C ASP A 482 4.81 -15.45 -17.50
N ILE A 483 6.06 -15.87 -17.74
CA ILE A 483 6.89 -15.32 -18.81
C ILE A 483 6.66 -15.99 -20.17
N GLY A 484 5.71 -16.91 -20.29
CA GLY A 484 5.38 -17.51 -21.58
C GLY A 484 5.46 -19.04 -21.60
N SER A 485 4.99 -19.61 -22.71
CA SER A 485 5.04 -21.03 -23.02
C SER A 485 5.48 -21.25 -24.46
N GLY A 486 5.93 -22.47 -24.77
CA GLY A 486 6.28 -22.81 -26.13
C GLY A 486 6.47 -24.30 -26.38
N ASN A 487 6.38 -24.67 -27.65
CA ASN A 487 6.68 -26.00 -28.15
C ASN A 487 8.20 -26.23 -28.19
N GLY A 488 8.64 -27.46 -27.91
CA GLY A 488 10.05 -27.85 -27.93
C GLY A 488 10.82 -27.36 -26.70
N THR A 489 12.06 -26.93 -26.91
CA THR A 489 13.00 -26.52 -25.85
C THR A 489 12.95 -25.01 -25.63
N TYR A 490 13.08 -24.58 -24.36
CA TYR A 490 13.13 -23.16 -23.99
C TYR A 490 14.37 -22.46 -24.55
N ASN A 491 14.18 -21.26 -25.11
CA ASN A 491 15.24 -20.34 -25.51
C ASN A 491 14.97 -18.97 -24.86
N SER A 492 15.84 -18.56 -23.93
CA SER A 492 15.68 -17.31 -23.18
C SER A 492 15.72 -16.09 -24.09
N THR A 493 16.62 -16.04 -25.08
CA THR A 493 16.74 -14.90 -26.00
C THR A 493 15.46 -14.72 -26.83
N GLU A 494 14.90 -15.80 -27.35
CA GLU A 494 13.65 -15.75 -28.11
C GLU A 494 12.47 -15.34 -27.23
N ASN A 495 12.42 -15.82 -25.99
CA ASN A 495 11.35 -15.46 -25.08
C ASN A 495 11.44 -13.98 -24.66
N GLU A 496 12.64 -13.47 -24.35
CA GLU A 496 12.83 -12.04 -24.07
C GLU A 496 12.40 -11.15 -25.23
N GLU A 497 12.61 -11.58 -26.47
CA GLU A 497 12.12 -10.85 -27.64
C GLU A 497 10.59 -10.74 -27.65
N ARG A 498 9.88 -11.83 -27.30
CA ARG A 498 8.41 -11.84 -27.19
C ARG A 498 7.91 -10.93 -26.07
N LEU A 499 8.64 -10.87 -24.96
CA LEU A 499 8.28 -10.06 -23.79
C LEU A 499 8.47 -8.56 -23.97
N LYS A 500 9.20 -8.09 -24.99
CA LYS A 500 9.42 -6.64 -25.21
C LYS A 500 8.14 -5.82 -25.31
N ASN A 501 7.06 -6.42 -25.82
CA ASN A 501 5.77 -5.77 -26.01
C ASN A 501 4.65 -6.41 -25.16
N TYR A 502 5.00 -7.25 -24.18
CA TYR A 502 4.04 -7.94 -23.34
C TYR A 502 4.48 -7.86 -21.88
N ASN A 503 3.63 -7.30 -21.02
CA ASN A 503 3.87 -7.28 -19.59
C ASN A 503 3.00 -8.35 -18.91
N PRO A 504 3.57 -9.44 -18.36
CA PRO A 504 2.77 -10.49 -17.76
C PRO A 504 1.98 -10.03 -16.52
N VAL A 505 0.73 -10.46 -16.40
CA VAL A 505 0.01 -10.42 -15.11
C VAL A 505 0.61 -11.44 -14.13
N LYS A 506 0.49 -11.17 -12.82
CA LYS A 506 0.83 -12.16 -11.80
C LYS A 506 -0.20 -13.29 -11.79
N ARG A 507 0.27 -14.51 -11.57
CA ARG A 507 -0.51 -15.75 -11.53
C ARG A 507 -0.02 -16.61 -10.37
N ASP A 508 -0.88 -17.51 -9.91
CA ASP A 508 -0.46 -18.61 -9.04
C ASP A 508 -0.64 -19.97 -9.68
N THR A 509 -1.39 -20.06 -10.79
CA THR A 509 -1.63 -21.31 -11.51
C THR A 509 -1.60 -21.10 -13.03
N THR A 510 -0.72 -21.83 -13.72
CA THR A 510 -0.59 -21.74 -15.19
C THR A 510 -0.33 -23.11 -15.81
N ASN A 511 -0.82 -23.33 -17.03
CA ASN A 511 -0.67 -24.60 -17.71
C ASN A 511 0.70 -24.75 -18.37
N LEU A 512 1.40 -25.82 -18.03
CA LEU A 512 2.39 -26.45 -18.90
C LEU A 512 1.63 -27.29 -19.92
N TYR A 513 1.47 -26.75 -21.13
CA TYR A 513 0.72 -27.43 -22.19
C TYR A 513 1.48 -28.61 -22.79
N ARG A 514 0.74 -29.48 -23.46
CA ARG A 514 1.27 -30.42 -24.45
C ARG A 514 0.97 -29.87 -25.86
N TYR A 515 1.96 -29.97 -26.75
CA TYR A 515 1.82 -29.54 -28.15
C TYR A 515 1.62 -30.73 -29.12
N GLY A 516 1.55 -31.94 -28.56
CA GLY A 516 1.27 -33.19 -29.24
C GLY A 516 0.94 -34.27 -28.22
N GLU A 517 0.44 -35.42 -28.69
CA GLU A 517 0.08 -36.53 -27.80
C GLU A 517 1.30 -37.34 -27.34
N LYS A 518 2.37 -37.35 -28.13
CA LYS A 518 3.60 -38.10 -27.89
C LYS A 518 4.82 -37.38 -28.44
N THR A 519 5.96 -37.67 -27.83
CA THR A 519 7.32 -37.39 -28.34
C THR A 519 8.18 -38.65 -28.16
N LYS A 520 9.49 -38.59 -28.38
CA LYS A 520 10.37 -39.70 -28.00
C LYS A 520 10.47 -39.78 -26.48
N SER A 521 10.51 -40.99 -25.94
CA SER A 521 10.68 -41.23 -24.49
C SER A 521 11.90 -40.47 -23.95
N GLY A 522 11.67 -39.55 -23.01
CA GLY A 522 12.71 -38.72 -22.39
C GLY A 522 13.04 -37.41 -23.12
N ASP A 523 12.47 -37.14 -24.30
CA ASP A 523 12.68 -35.87 -25.00
C ASP A 523 11.75 -34.77 -24.47
N VAL A 524 12.27 -33.54 -24.37
CA VAL A 524 11.49 -32.33 -24.05
C VAL A 524 10.63 -31.95 -25.25
N SER A 525 9.33 -31.74 -25.03
CA SER A 525 8.36 -31.39 -26.07
C SER A 525 7.67 -30.04 -25.86
N GLY A 526 7.81 -29.41 -24.69
CA GLY A 526 7.25 -28.09 -24.44
C GLY A 526 7.75 -27.50 -23.14
N TRP A 527 7.49 -26.21 -22.95
CA TRP A 527 7.94 -25.50 -21.76
C TRP A 527 6.95 -24.42 -21.30
N ARG A 528 7.04 -24.08 -20.02
CA ARG A 528 6.40 -22.91 -19.39
C ARG A 528 7.45 -22.23 -18.50
N GLY A 529 7.61 -20.92 -18.65
CA GLY A 529 8.55 -20.15 -17.84
C GLY A 529 7.84 -19.28 -16.81
N TRP A 530 8.41 -19.20 -15.60
CA TRP A 530 7.98 -18.29 -14.54
C TRP A 530 9.12 -17.40 -14.08
N ARG A 531 8.81 -16.19 -13.62
CA ARG A 531 9.69 -15.40 -12.75
C ARG A 531 9.04 -15.23 -11.38
N LEU A 532 9.77 -15.52 -10.32
CA LEU A 532 9.31 -15.40 -8.94
C LEU A 532 10.30 -14.58 -8.13
N ARG A 533 9.82 -13.56 -7.39
CA ARG A 533 10.62 -12.87 -6.37
C ARG A 533 10.41 -13.56 -5.03
N VAL A 534 11.50 -13.95 -4.39
CA VAL A 534 11.47 -14.60 -3.07
C VAL A 534 11.32 -13.52 -2.00
N GLU A 535 10.08 -13.16 -1.72
CA GLU A 535 9.70 -12.10 -0.76
C GLU A 535 8.95 -12.66 0.46
N ASP A 536 8.47 -13.90 0.37
CA ASP A 536 7.66 -14.56 1.40
C ASP A 536 8.45 -15.70 2.04
N ALA A 537 9.04 -15.42 3.20
CA ALA A 537 9.72 -16.44 3.97
C ALA A 537 8.73 -17.50 4.47
N GLY A 538 9.10 -18.76 4.36
CA GLY A 538 8.25 -19.87 4.77
C GLY A 538 8.55 -21.17 4.06
N VAL A 539 7.63 -22.12 4.24
CA VAL A 539 7.65 -23.41 3.56
C VAL A 539 6.42 -23.47 2.67
N TRP A 540 6.62 -23.60 1.36
CA TRP A 540 5.56 -23.47 0.37
C TRP A 540 5.58 -24.67 -0.58
N MET A 541 4.42 -25.24 -0.88
CA MET A 541 4.30 -26.29 -1.89
C MET A 541 4.26 -25.69 -3.29
N ILE A 542 4.92 -26.34 -4.24
CA ILE A 542 4.74 -26.09 -5.68
C ILE A 542 4.47 -27.43 -6.34
N HIS A 543 3.32 -27.58 -6.97
CA HIS A 543 2.84 -28.87 -7.44
C HIS A 543 1.96 -28.79 -8.68
N CYS A 544 1.82 -29.92 -9.36
CA CYS A 544 0.76 -30.07 -10.35
C CYS A 544 -0.60 -30.10 -9.64
N HIS A 545 -1.54 -29.30 -10.12
CA HIS A 545 -2.88 -29.17 -9.57
C HIS A 545 -3.86 -30.22 -10.13
N ILE A 546 -3.35 -31.23 -10.85
CA ILE A 546 -4.10 -32.47 -11.12
C ILE A 546 -3.92 -33.39 -9.91
N LEU A 547 -5.00 -33.73 -9.21
CA LEU A 547 -4.95 -34.48 -7.94
C LEU A 547 -4.27 -35.84 -8.12
N GLN A 548 -4.54 -36.54 -9.22
CA GLN A 548 -3.90 -37.82 -9.51
C GLN A 548 -2.38 -37.68 -9.65
N HIS A 549 -1.91 -36.62 -10.32
CA HIS A 549 -0.48 -36.36 -10.50
C HIS A 549 0.18 -35.99 -9.18
N MET A 550 -0.49 -35.18 -8.36
CA MET A 550 -0.05 -34.85 -7.00
C MET A 550 0.13 -36.12 -6.16
N VAL A 551 -0.89 -36.99 -6.08
CA VAL A 551 -0.83 -38.29 -5.36
C VAL A 551 0.32 -39.17 -5.87
N MET A 552 0.58 -39.16 -7.17
CA MET A 552 1.67 -39.90 -7.81
C MET A 552 3.06 -39.25 -7.65
N GLY A 553 3.17 -38.09 -7.01
CA GLY A 553 4.44 -37.43 -6.65
C GLY A 553 4.87 -36.24 -7.51
N MET A 554 3.97 -35.65 -8.30
CA MET A 554 4.26 -34.45 -9.10
C MET A 554 4.16 -33.17 -8.27
N GLN A 555 4.96 -33.10 -7.20
CA GLN A 555 4.92 -32.06 -6.19
C GLN A 555 6.30 -31.83 -5.57
N SER A 556 6.51 -30.63 -5.03
CA SER A 556 7.75 -30.22 -4.38
C SER A 556 7.46 -29.30 -3.20
N VAL A 557 8.39 -29.29 -2.23
CA VAL A 557 8.38 -28.35 -1.11
C VAL A 557 9.56 -27.40 -1.24
N TRP A 558 9.26 -26.10 -1.17
CA TRP A 558 10.21 -25.01 -1.23
C TRP A 558 10.39 -24.39 0.15
N VAL A 559 11.65 -24.21 0.55
CA VAL A 559 11.99 -23.49 1.79
C VAL A 559 12.58 -22.16 1.39
N MET A 560 11.82 -21.11 1.60
CA MET A 560 12.15 -19.73 1.21
C MET A 560 12.62 -18.95 2.43
N GLY A 561 13.86 -18.48 2.41
CA GLY A 561 14.50 -17.76 3.52
C GLY A 561 15.34 -18.65 4.43
N ASP A 562 16.08 -18.01 5.34
CA ASP A 562 16.86 -18.71 6.37
C ASP A 562 16.03 -18.98 7.63
N TYR A 563 16.66 -19.58 8.65
CA TYR A 563 16.00 -19.86 9.92
C TYR A 563 15.38 -18.63 10.57
N GLN A 564 16.05 -17.47 10.55
CA GLN A 564 15.56 -16.25 11.18
C GLN A 564 14.41 -15.64 10.40
N ASP A 565 14.43 -15.76 9.08
CA ASP A 565 13.34 -15.33 8.20
C ASP A 565 12.06 -16.15 8.46
N ILE A 566 12.20 -17.47 8.55
CA ILE A 566 11.07 -18.43 8.69
C ILE A 566 10.51 -18.45 10.11
N THR A 567 11.37 -18.32 11.14
CA THR A 567 10.96 -18.36 12.56
C THR A 567 10.57 -16.99 13.11
N GLY A 568 9.87 -16.20 12.29
CA GLY A 568 9.33 -14.90 12.70
C GLY A 568 8.30 -14.98 13.83
N ILE A 569 7.70 -16.16 14.07
CA ILE A 569 6.84 -16.43 15.22
C ILE A 569 7.70 -16.95 16.38
N PRO A 570 7.64 -16.37 17.59
CA PRO A 570 8.41 -16.90 18.72
C PRO A 570 8.08 -18.37 19.02
N ALA A 571 9.08 -19.20 19.30
CA ALA A 571 8.87 -20.64 19.56
C ALA A 571 7.87 -20.93 20.69
N VAL A 572 7.83 -20.09 21.74
CA VAL A 572 6.85 -20.18 22.83
C VAL A 572 5.40 -20.05 22.34
N ASP A 573 5.19 -19.21 21.34
CA ASP A 573 3.90 -18.94 20.75
C ASP A 573 3.53 -20.04 19.72
N ALA A 574 4.51 -20.47 18.92
CA ALA A 574 4.34 -21.56 17.96
C ALA A 574 4.16 -22.95 18.62
N ALA A 575 4.53 -23.12 19.90
CA ALA A 575 4.59 -24.43 20.56
C ALA A 575 3.27 -25.24 20.54
N GLY A 576 2.12 -24.59 20.34
CA GLY A 576 0.85 -25.32 20.17
C GLY A 576 0.72 -26.03 18.81
N TYR A 577 1.37 -25.51 17.77
CA TYR A 577 1.34 -26.02 16.39
C TYR A 577 2.32 -27.17 16.17
N LEU A 578 3.34 -27.31 17.03
CA LEU A 578 4.46 -28.22 16.76
C LEU A 578 4.11 -29.70 16.97
N GLN A 579 3.04 -30.00 17.71
CA GLN A 579 2.63 -31.37 18.03
C GLN A 579 1.36 -31.76 17.27
N TYR A 580 1.32 -32.99 16.77
CA TYR A 580 0.12 -33.58 16.17
C TYR A 580 -1.01 -33.65 17.21
N GLY A 581 -2.19 -33.13 16.88
CA GLY A 581 -3.29 -32.99 17.85
C GLY A 581 -2.96 -32.07 19.04
N GLY A 582 -1.91 -31.24 18.92
CA GLY A 582 -1.44 -30.34 19.98
C GLY A 582 -2.45 -29.25 20.32
N ASN A 583 -2.05 -28.34 21.21
CA ASN A 583 -2.96 -27.36 21.83
C ASN A 583 -3.66 -26.39 20.85
N VAL A 584 -3.26 -26.32 19.57
CA VAL A 584 -3.95 -25.52 18.55
C VAL A 584 -5.20 -26.22 17.99
N ASN A 585 -5.32 -27.52 18.19
CA ASN A 585 -6.53 -28.27 17.87
C ASN A 585 -7.47 -28.23 19.08
N GLY A 586 -8.71 -27.81 18.84
CA GLY A 586 -9.79 -27.89 19.81
C GLY A 586 -10.59 -29.17 19.66
N ASN A 587 -11.38 -29.52 20.68
CA ASN A 587 -12.38 -30.59 20.62
C ASN A 587 -13.56 -30.26 21.54
N ALA A 588 -14.48 -31.20 21.74
CA ALA A 588 -15.67 -31.01 22.58
C ALA A 588 -15.39 -30.57 24.03
N THR A 589 -14.20 -30.89 24.57
CA THR A 589 -13.81 -30.62 25.97
C THR A 589 -12.64 -29.65 26.11
N PHE A 590 -11.94 -29.36 25.01
CA PHE A 590 -10.73 -28.56 25.00
C PHE A 590 -10.83 -27.41 24.00
N ALA A 591 -10.65 -26.19 24.48
CA ALA A 591 -10.59 -25.01 23.63
C ALA A 591 -9.16 -24.80 23.10
N PRO A 592 -8.97 -24.54 21.80
CA PRO A 592 -7.65 -24.40 21.24
C PRO A 592 -6.96 -23.14 21.73
N SER A 593 -5.65 -23.23 21.79
CA SER A 593 -4.72 -22.19 22.15
C SER A 593 -3.90 -21.85 20.92
N VAL A 594 -4.45 -20.99 20.07
CA VAL A 594 -3.81 -20.55 18.84
C VAL A 594 -2.81 -19.43 19.09
N PHE A 595 -1.84 -19.28 18.22
CA PHE A 595 -1.13 -18.02 18.12
C PHE A 595 -1.98 -17.11 17.26
N SER A 596 -2.40 -15.99 17.82
CA SER A 596 -2.86 -14.90 16.97
C SER A 596 -1.58 -14.31 16.37
N ALA A 597 -1.48 -14.19 15.06
CA ALA A 597 -0.38 -13.49 14.43
C ALA A 597 -0.38 -11.97 14.74
N PHE A 598 -1.15 -11.52 15.76
CA PHE A 598 -1.51 -10.13 16.04
C PHE A 598 -1.88 -9.82 17.53
N VAL A 599 -1.11 -8.94 18.24
CA VAL A 599 -1.08 -8.45 19.69
C VAL A 599 0.17 -8.77 20.61
N ALA A 600 1.19 -7.90 20.58
CA ALA A 600 2.39 -7.73 21.45
C ALA A 600 3.65 -8.65 21.32
N SER A 601 4.88 -8.12 21.14
CA SER A 601 5.36 -6.75 21.35
C SER A 601 5.99 -6.13 20.09
N ARG A 602 5.16 -5.36 19.36
CA ARG A 602 5.61 -4.37 18.36
C ARG A 602 6.80 -3.54 18.85
N THR A 603 6.92 -3.33 20.16
CA THR A 603 8.08 -2.73 20.84
C THR A 603 9.39 -3.47 20.55
N ILE A 604 9.48 -4.79 20.77
CA ILE A 604 10.72 -5.56 20.56
C ILE A 604 11.04 -5.61 19.06
N TYR A 605 10.06 -5.94 18.21
CA TYR A 605 10.28 -5.91 16.75
C TYR A 605 10.76 -4.54 16.30
N ASN A 606 10.05 -3.47 16.67
CA ASN A 606 10.41 -2.13 16.24
C ASN A 606 11.80 -1.72 16.73
N ILE A 607 12.20 -2.09 17.96
CA ILE A 607 13.51 -1.74 18.49
C ILE A 607 14.62 -2.53 17.79
N TYR A 608 14.45 -3.85 17.61
CA TYR A 608 15.56 -4.74 17.25
C TYR A 608 15.52 -5.25 15.80
N PHE A 609 14.34 -5.54 15.25
CA PHE A 609 14.19 -6.31 14.01
C PHE A 609 13.59 -5.53 12.84
N HIS A 610 12.93 -4.39 13.08
CA HIS A 610 12.40 -3.54 12.01
C HIS A 610 13.54 -3.13 11.05
N PRO A 611 13.31 -3.01 9.73
CA PRO A 611 14.33 -2.57 8.77
C PRO A 611 15.03 -1.23 9.09
N LEU A 612 14.44 -0.46 10.02
CA LEU A 612 14.95 0.81 10.51
C LEU A 612 15.69 0.68 11.86
N SER A 613 15.82 -0.51 12.44
CA SER A 613 16.53 -0.76 13.71
C SER A 613 18.01 -0.37 13.63
N ARG A 614 18.59 -0.44 12.44
CA ARG A 614 19.95 0.04 12.12
C ARG A 614 20.12 1.56 12.17
N TYR A 615 19.04 2.34 12.18
CA TYR A 615 19.11 3.81 12.28
C TYR A 615 19.07 4.24 13.76
N PRO A 616 19.92 5.21 14.17
CA PRO A 616 20.01 5.62 15.56
C PRO A 616 18.76 6.40 15.99
N GLY A 617 18.35 6.24 17.26
CA GLY A 617 17.21 6.98 17.83
C GLY A 617 16.79 6.46 19.21
N PRO A 618 15.90 7.15 19.92
CA PRO A 618 15.40 6.68 21.21
C PRO A 618 14.61 5.39 21.08
N ARG A 619 14.92 4.37 21.88
CA ARG A 619 14.22 3.08 21.85
C ARG A 619 12.70 3.19 22.04
N LEU A 620 12.22 4.10 22.90
CA LEU A 620 10.78 4.32 23.11
C LEU A 620 10.09 4.91 21.86
N TRP A 621 10.79 5.74 21.09
CA TRP A 621 10.28 6.35 19.87
C TRP A 621 10.37 5.38 18.69
N ALA A 622 11.43 4.56 18.66
CA ALA A 622 11.51 3.41 17.74
C ALA A 622 10.36 2.44 18.03
N ALA A 623 10.08 2.13 19.29
CA ALA A 623 9.02 1.21 19.71
C ALA A 623 7.60 1.67 19.33
N SER A 624 7.31 2.95 19.44
CA SER A 624 5.97 3.50 19.24
C SER A 624 6.01 4.96 18.82
N ARG A 625 4.99 5.40 18.06
CA ARG A 625 4.78 6.81 17.72
C ARG A 625 4.15 7.61 18.87
N LEU A 626 3.72 6.96 19.96
CA LEU A 626 3.11 7.65 21.10
C LEU A 626 3.99 8.78 21.69
N PRO A 627 5.30 8.57 21.96
CA PRO A 627 6.16 9.65 22.44
C PRO A 627 6.23 10.84 21.48
N TRP A 628 6.33 10.58 20.18
CA TRP A 628 6.29 11.61 19.14
C TRP A 628 4.98 12.41 19.22
N ASN A 629 3.84 11.71 19.32
CA ASN A 629 2.52 12.34 19.40
C ASN A 629 2.31 13.15 20.68
N ILE A 630 2.77 12.64 21.83
CA ILE A 630 2.69 13.36 23.11
C ILE A 630 3.46 14.68 23.02
N VAL A 631 4.69 14.62 22.52
CA VAL A 631 5.54 15.82 22.39
C VAL A 631 4.97 16.78 21.34
N ASN A 632 4.39 16.27 20.24
CA ASN A 632 3.72 17.08 19.23
C ASN A 632 2.48 17.81 19.79
N LEU A 633 1.63 17.12 20.54
CA LEU A 633 0.44 17.72 21.18
C LEU A 633 0.80 18.74 22.27
N GLN A 634 1.94 18.55 22.95
CA GLN A 634 2.48 19.52 23.91
C GLN A 634 3.06 20.78 23.24
N GLY A 635 3.36 20.71 21.94
CA GLY A 635 3.94 21.78 21.15
C GLY A 635 5.46 21.88 21.32
N ASN A 636 6.17 20.78 21.60
CA ASN A 636 7.62 20.79 21.85
C ASN A 636 8.41 19.97 20.83
N LEU A 637 7.78 19.51 19.74
CA LEU A 637 8.36 18.53 18.83
C LEU A 637 9.62 19.04 18.13
N ALA A 638 9.63 20.28 17.64
CA ALA A 638 10.78 20.81 16.93
C ALA A 638 12.03 20.87 17.82
N TRP A 639 11.86 21.35 19.06
CA TRP A 639 12.94 21.35 20.06
C TRP A 639 13.40 19.94 20.38
N LYS A 640 12.47 19.00 20.54
CA LYS A 640 12.83 17.62 20.89
C LYS A 640 13.59 16.94 19.76
N ILE A 641 13.17 17.09 18.51
CA ILE A 641 13.86 16.51 17.35
C ILE A 641 15.26 17.14 17.19
N ARG A 642 15.44 18.44 17.50
CA ARG A 642 16.79 19.06 17.56
C ARG A 642 17.69 18.37 18.59
N GLU A 643 17.23 18.20 19.83
CA GLU A 643 17.99 17.45 20.86
C GLU A 643 18.34 16.03 20.41
N LEU A 644 17.43 15.36 19.69
CA LEU A 644 17.68 14.02 19.17
C LEU A 644 18.77 14.02 18.08
N HIS A 645 18.77 14.98 17.17
CA HIS A 645 19.82 15.12 16.16
C HIS A 645 21.18 15.44 16.78
N GLU A 646 21.22 16.28 17.82
CA GLU A 646 22.45 16.57 18.58
C GLU A 646 23.03 15.30 19.23
N LYS A 647 22.18 14.37 19.65
CA LYS A 647 22.60 13.11 20.28
C LYS A 647 22.93 11.99 19.30
N TYR A 648 22.16 11.86 18.22
CA TYR A 648 22.18 10.68 17.34
C TYR A 648 22.76 10.93 15.95
N GLY A 649 23.03 12.19 15.58
CA GLY A 649 23.67 12.58 14.32
C GLY A 649 22.68 13.06 13.24
N SER A 650 23.12 13.02 11.98
CA SER A 650 22.42 13.62 10.84
C SER A 650 21.15 12.91 10.40
N VAL A 651 21.02 11.62 10.71
CA VAL A 651 19.81 10.82 10.46
C VAL A 651 19.35 10.18 11.76
N VAL A 652 18.07 10.37 12.11
CA VAL A 652 17.51 9.88 13.37
C VAL A 652 16.16 9.21 13.13
N ARG A 653 15.98 8.04 13.70
CA ARG A 653 14.69 7.35 13.78
C ARG A 653 13.83 7.97 14.87
N ILE A 654 12.80 8.72 14.44
CA ILE A 654 11.91 9.49 15.32
C ILE A 654 10.52 8.84 15.48
N ALA A 655 10.28 7.70 14.84
CA ALA A 655 9.12 6.85 15.06
C ALA A 655 9.45 5.43 14.54
N PRO A 656 8.56 4.43 14.71
CA PRO A 656 8.79 3.10 14.14
C PRO A 656 9.08 3.13 12.63
N ASP A 657 8.38 3.99 11.90
CA ASP A 657 8.24 4.06 10.45
C ASP A 657 8.63 5.45 9.88
N GLU A 658 9.47 6.22 10.59
CA GLU A 658 9.88 7.56 10.18
C GLU A 658 11.34 7.91 10.54
N LEU A 659 12.03 8.52 9.57
CA LEU A 659 13.38 9.04 9.69
C LEU A 659 13.40 10.56 9.48
N SER A 660 14.14 11.25 10.34
CA SER A 660 14.43 12.68 10.24
C SER A 660 15.88 12.88 9.80
N TYR A 661 16.12 13.83 8.90
CA TYR A 661 17.43 14.14 8.33
C TYR A 661 17.85 15.60 8.59
N THR A 662 19.14 15.91 8.47
CA THR A 662 19.68 17.29 8.53
C THR A 662 20.59 17.69 7.36
N SER A 663 20.96 16.77 6.48
CA SER A 663 21.93 17.00 5.40
C SER A 663 21.32 17.72 4.20
N SER A 664 22.16 18.40 3.43
CA SER A 664 21.81 18.99 2.12
C SER A 664 21.53 17.93 1.04
N THR A 665 22.23 16.81 1.08
CA THR A 665 22.01 15.69 0.16
C THR A 665 20.63 15.09 0.33
N ALA A 666 20.13 14.96 1.56
CA ALA A 666 18.75 14.53 1.82
C ALA A 666 17.72 15.54 1.30
N TRP A 667 17.98 16.86 1.36
CA TRP A 667 17.10 17.86 0.74
C TRP A 667 16.92 17.58 -0.75
N LYS A 668 18.04 17.40 -1.46
CA LYS A 668 18.03 17.13 -2.91
C LYS A 668 17.35 15.80 -3.23
N LYS A 669 17.60 14.75 -2.45
CA LYS A 669 17.03 13.41 -2.72
C LYS A 669 15.53 13.32 -2.42
N ILE A 670 15.08 13.88 -1.29
CA ILE A 670 13.69 13.76 -0.82
C ILE A 670 12.76 14.73 -1.56
N TYR A 671 13.21 15.96 -1.83
CA TYR A 671 12.35 17.02 -2.37
C TYR A 671 12.71 17.48 -3.78
N GLY A 672 13.82 16.99 -4.36
CA GLY A 672 14.26 17.34 -5.70
C GLY A 672 13.33 16.85 -6.82
N GLN A 673 13.60 17.34 -8.02
CA GLN A 673 12.83 16.99 -9.21
C GLN A 673 13.10 15.52 -9.62
N ARG A 674 12.03 14.71 -9.69
CA ARG A 674 12.05 13.30 -10.10
C ARG A 674 10.66 12.86 -10.55
N SER A 675 10.56 11.71 -11.21
CA SER A 675 9.30 11.07 -11.59
C SER A 675 9.35 9.57 -11.29
N PRO A 676 8.46 9.02 -10.43
CA PRO A 676 7.49 9.74 -9.61
C PRO A 676 8.16 10.54 -8.47
N GLU A 677 7.53 11.66 -8.07
CA GLU A 677 7.88 12.39 -6.84
C GLU A 677 7.69 11.50 -5.60
N PHE A 678 8.45 11.75 -4.53
CA PHE A 678 8.10 11.18 -3.24
C PHE A 678 6.74 11.73 -2.79
N ALA A 679 5.79 10.86 -2.51
CA ALA A 679 4.41 11.27 -2.21
C ALA A 679 4.31 11.99 -0.85
N LYS A 680 3.33 12.88 -0.69
CA LYS A 680 3.04 13.54 0.61
C LYS A 680 2.42 12.54 1.59
N CYS A 681 2.79 12.62 2.86
CA CYS A 681 2.20 11.77 3.90
C CYS A 681 0.86 12.33 4.40
N PHE A 682 -0.26 11.69 4.06
CA PHE A 682 -1.62 12.10 4.47
C PHE A 682 -2.29 11.17 5.50
N ASP A 683 -1.53 10.27 6.09
CA ASP A 683 -1.99 9.28 7.06
C ASP A 683 -1.73 9.71 8.51
N GLY A 684 -1.67 11.02 8.75
CA GLY A 684 -1.38 11.61 10.05
C GLY A 684 0.12 11.87 10.30
N ARG A 685 1.03 11.35 9.47
CA ARG A 685 2.47 11.65 9.57
C ARG A 685 2.86 13.02 9.01
N GLY A 686 2.21 13.46 7.93
CA GLY A 686 2.41 14.80 7.33
C GLY A 686 1.30 15.80 7.67
N ILE A 687 1.24 16.91 6.93
CA ILE A 687 0.22 17.94 7.14
C ILE A 687 -1.15 17.39 6.74
N ALA A 688 -1.95 16.99 7.74
CA ALA A 688 -3.26 16.39 7.55
C ALA A 688 -4.33 17.15 8.34
N GLY A 689 -5.29 17.74 7.64
CA GLY A 689 -6.48 18.38 8.20
C GLY A 689 -7.75 17.59 7.86
N PRO A 690 -8.92 17.99 8.41
CA PRO A 690 -10.18 17.24 8.27
C PRO A 690 -10.60 17.00 6.80
N SER A 691 -10.24 17.91 5.90
CA SER A 691 -10.62 17.84 4.48
C SER A 691 -9.65 17.06 3.58
N VAL A 692 -8.50 16.61 4.11
CA VAL A 692 -7.41 16.00 3.29
C VAL A 692 -7.67 14.52 2.98
N THR A 693 -8.65 13.91 3.65
CA THR A 693 -9.15 12.55 3.35
C THR A 693 -9.99 12.50 2.07
N ASN A 694 -10.55 13.63 1.62
CA ASN A 694 -11.31 13.73 0.39
C ASN A 694 -10.40 14.16 -0.79
N PRO A 695 -10.18 13.32 -1.82
CA PRO A 695 -9.31 13.63 -2.96
C PRO A 695 -9.70 14.91 -3.71
N ALA A 696 -11.00 15.19 -3.86
CA ALA A 696 -11.48 16.39 -4.56
C ALA A 696 -11.12 17.69 -3.81
N ILE A 697 -11.14 17.66 -2.48
CA ILE A 697 -10.71 18.83 -1.68
C ILE A 697 -9.19 18.90 -1.62
N ARG A 698 -8.51 17.76 -1.46
CA ARG A 698 -7.05 17.65 -1.43
C ARG A 698 -6.40 18.23 -2.69
N ASN A 699 -6.94 17.92 -3.86
CA ASN A 699 -6.39 18.31 -5.16
C ASN A 699 -6.82 19.71 -5.63
N GLY A 700 -7.70 20.39 -4.89
CA GLY A 700 -8.09 21.79 -5.14
C GLY A 700 -7.21 22.84 -4.46
N GLY A 701 -6.13 22.45 -3.76
CA GLY A 701 -5.26 23.38 -3.02
C GLY A 701 -3.78 23.13 -3.25
N ILE A 702 -3.00 24.19 -3.52
CA ILE A 702 -1.57 24.10 -3.86
C ILE A 702 -0.72 23.42 -2.75
N VAL A 703 -1.12 23.56 -1.49
CA VAL A 703 -0.39 22.95 -0.35
C VAL A 703 -0.60 21.43 -0.28
N THR A 704 -1.78 20.93 -0.61
CA THR A 704 -2.18 19.52 -0.41
C THR A 704 -2.27 18.71 -1.70
N ALA A 705 -2.28 19.36 -2.86
CA ALA A 705 -2.40 18.69 -4.16
C ALA A 705 -1.24 17.72 -4.43
N GLU A 706 -1.59 16.60 -5.08
CA GLU A 706 -0.65 15.62 -5.63
C GLU A 706 0.07 16.17 -6.87
N GLN A 707 0.94 15.39 -7.52
CA GLN A 707 1.87 15.85 -8.57
C GLN A 707 1.18 16.59 -9.72
N GLU A 708 0.28 15.93 -10.44
CA GLU A 708 -0.41 16.52 -11.59
C GLU A 708 -1.28 17.73 -11.21
N PRO A 709 -2.20 17.66 -10.23
CA PRO A 709 -3.03 18.81 -9.88
C PRO A 709 -2.21 20.00 -9.37
N HIS A 710 -1.11 19.76 -8.64
CA HIS A 710 -0.23 20.82 -8.20
C HIS A 710 0.49 21.52 -9.34
N SER A 711 0.97 20.77 -10.35
CA SER A 711 1.62 21.34 -11.53
C SER A 711 0.69 22.33 -12.23
N ARG A 712 -0.57 21.94 -12.44
CA ARG A 712 -1.62 22.82 -12.99
C ARG A 712 -1.85 24.07 -12.12
N LEU A 713 -2.12 23.89 -10.82
CA LEU A 713 -2.38 25.00 -9.89
C LEU A 713 -1.20 25.98 -9.83
N ARG A 714 0.04 25.46 -9.78
CA ARG A 714 1.25 26.29 -9.72
C ARG A 714 1.44 27.10 -10.99
N LYS A 715 1.26 26.50 -12.18
CA LYS A 715 1.34 27.20 -13.47
C LYS A 715 0.32 28.34 -13.57
N ALA A 716 -0.89 28.14 -13.04
CA ALA A 716 -1.95 29.15 -13.07
C ALA A 716 -1.59 30.43 -12.28
N VAL A 717 -0.85 30.31 -11.18
CA VAL A 717 -0.57 31.45 -10.28
C VAL A 717 0.86 31.99 -10.34
N LEU A 718 1.77 31.29 -11.03
CA LEU A 718 3.17 31.71 -11.17
C LEU A 718 3.34 33.17 -11.67
N PRO A 719 2.54 33.70 -12.63
CA PRO A 719 2.71 35.08 -13.09
C PRO A 719 2.58 36.14 -11.98
N ALA A 720 1.72 35.89 -10.98
CA ALA A 720 1.50 36.80 -9.84
C ALA A 720 2.73 36.97 -8.93
N PHE A 721 3.71 36.06 -9.04
CA PHE A 721 4.95 36.04 -8.24
C PHE A 721 6.20 36.31 -9.11
N SER A 722 6.03 36.79 -10.34
CA SER A 722 7.14 37.17 -11.21
C SER A 722 7.82 38.47 -10.74
N ASP A 723 9.10 38.67 -11.09
CA ASP A 723 9.83 39.89 -10.73
C ASP A 723 9.19 41.17 -11.29
N ARG A 724 8.45 41.07 -12.40
CA ARG A 724 7.63 42.16 -12.92
C ARG A 724 6.46 42.45 -11.98
N ALA A 725 5.69 41.43 -11.64
CA ALA A 725 4.53 41.58 -10.75
C ALA A 725 4.93 42.15 -9.38
N LEU A 726 6.05 41.70 -8.82
CA LEU A 726 6.53 42.20 -7.53
C LEU A 726 6.88 43.69 -7.57
N ARG A 727 7.47 44.20 -8.66
CA ARG A 727 7.73 45.64 -8.84
C ARG A 727 6.44 46.45 -8.98
N GLU A 728 5.48 45.94 -9.75
CA GLU A 728 4.16 46.57 -9.90
C GLU A 728 3.31 46.53 -8.61
N GLN A 729 3.69 45.69 -7.63
CA GLN A 729 3.05 45.55 -6.32
C GLN A 729 3.79 46.29 -5.19
N GLU A 730 4.93 46.93 -5.45
CA GLU A 730 5.79 47.55 -4.41
C GLU A 730 5.04 48.59 -3.57
N ASP A 731 4.19 49.41 -4.20
CA ASP A 731 3.44 50.48 -3.53
C ASP A 731 2.61 49.95 -2.35
N ILE A 732 2.11 48.71 -2.44
CA ILE A 732 1.37 48.05 -1.37
C ILE A 732 2.31 47.77 -0.18
N LEU A 733 3.52 47.28 -0.43
CA LEU A 733 4.52 47.04 0.61
C LEU A 733 4.93 48.34 1.30
N GLN A 734 5.20 49.39 0.51
CA GLN A 734 5.60 50.71 1.00
C GLN A 734 4.51 51.32 1.90
N LEU A 735 3.25 51.28 1.45
CA LEU A 735 2.11 51.80 2.17
C LEU A 735 1.99 51.20 3.57
N TYR A 736 2.02 49.86 3.67
CA TYR A 736 1.83 49.18 4.96
C TYR A 736 3.07 49.20 5.84
N ALA A 737 4.28 49.21 5.26
CA ALA A 737 5.51 49.41 6.02
C ALA A 737 5.56 50.82 6.65
N GLY A 738 5.20 51.86 5.90
CA GLY A 738 5.09 53.24 6.43
C GLY A 738 4.00 53.37 7.50
N LYS A 739 2.83 52.76 7.28
CA LYS A 739 1.77 52.69 8.32
C LYS A 739 2.26 52.01 9.60
N LEU A 740 3.00 50.91 9.48
CA LEU A 740 3.60 50.22 10.61
C LEU A 740 4.55 51.14 11.39
N MET A 741 5.45 51.87 10.71
CA MET A 741 6.36 52.82 11.35
C MET A 741 5.58 53.93 12.08
N LYS A 742 4.56 54.49 11.45
CA LYS A 742 3.68 55.50 12.06
C LYS A 742 3.02 55.00 13.34
N GLN A 743 2.46 53.79 13.31
CA GLN A 743 1.80 53.20 14.48
C GLN A 743 2.78 52.88 15.61
N LEU A 744 3.99 52.42 15.28
CA LEU A 744 5.07 52.20 16.26
C LEU A 744 5.49 53.51 16.93
N ARG A 745 5.62 54.60 16.17
CA ARG A 745 5.93 55.93 16.71
C ARG A 745 4.86 56.39 17.71
N LEU A 746 3.59 56.38 17.30
CA LEU A 746 2.45 56.77 18.15
C LEU A 746 2.36 55.93 19.43
N SER A 747 2.55 54.61 19.31
CA SER A 747 2.45 53.72 20.46
C SER A 747 3.64 53.80 21.42
N SER A 748 4.77 54.36 20.97
CA SER A 748 6.03 54.45 21.74
C SER A 748 6.27 55.81 22.41
N GLU A 749 5.39 56.81 22.25
CA GLU A 749 5.57 58.22 22.70
C GLU A 749 5.92 58.40 24.19
N ASN A 750 5.66 57.41 25.05
CA ASN A 750 6.00 57.42 26.48
C ASN A 750 7.12 56.44 26.87
N GLY A 751 7.90 55.94 25.91
CA GLY A 751 8.94 54.92 26.13
C GLY A 751 8.38 53.54 26.51
N ALA A 752 7.08 53.32 26.27
CA ALA A 752 6.40 52.06 26.53
C ALA A 752 6.91 50.95 25.59
N PRO A 753 7.27 49.76 26.10
CA PRO A 753 7.64 48.63 25.25
C PRO A 753 6.49 48.19 24.33
N GLN A 754 6.82 47.89 23.07
CA GLN A 754 5.89 47.44 22.05
C GLN A 754 6.02 45.95 21.79
N ASP A 755 4.89 45.27 21.61
CA ASP A 755 4.87 43.86 21.17
C ASP A 755 5.09 43.78 19.65
N MET A 756 6.33 43.51 19.26
CA MET A 756 6.72 43.41 17.85
C MET A 756 6.04 42.23 17.14
N VAL A 757 5.71 41.14 17.85
CA VAL A 757 4.97 40.02 17.24
C VAL A 757 3.60 40.46 16.78
N LYS A 758 2.90 41.24 17.60
CA LYS A 758 1.60 41.83 17.25
C LYS A 758 1.75 42.72 16.02
N TRP A 759 2.64 43.70 16.07
CA TRP A 759 2.81 44.68 15.01
C TRP A 759 3.18 44.07 13.66
N PHE A 760 4.14 43.14 13.64
CA PHE A 760 4.49 42.42 12.40
C PHE A 760 3.35 41.53 11.90
N SER A 761 2.57 40.92 12.80
CA SER A 761 1.42 40.10 12.38
C SER A 761 0.31 40.94 11.77
N LEU A 762 0.05 42.15 12.28
CA LEU A 762 -0.93 43.08 11.71
C LEU A 762 -0.49 43.57 10.32
N ALA A 763 0.78 43.99 10.19
CA ALA A 763 1.32 44.47 8.93
C ALA A 763 1.33 43.39 7.84
N ALA A 764 1.87 42.21 8.13
CA ALA A 764 1.90 41.10 7.17
C ALA A 764 0.49 40.65 6.77
N PHE A 765 -0.48 40.74 7.67
CA PHE A 765 -1.87 40.39 7.38
C PHE A 765 -2.57 41.40 6.47
N ASP A 766 -2.32 42.70 6.66
CA ASP A 766 -2.84 43.74 5.77
C ASP A 766 -2.21 43.65 4.37
N ILE A 767 -0.89 43.48 4.30
CA ILE A 767 -0.16 43.31 3.04
C ILE A 767 -0.73 42.14 2.24
N ILE A 768 -0.79 40.93 2.84
CA ILE A 768 -1.25 39.75 2.10
C ILE A 768 -2.76 39.80 1.78
N SER A 769 -3.56 40.45 2.63
CA SER A 769 -4.99 40.65 2.35
C SER A 769 -5.20 41.56 1.15
N ASP A 770 -4.40 42.63 1.07
CA ASP A 770 -4.49 43.55 -0.06
C ASP A 770 -3.98 42.91 -1.35
N LEU A 771 -2.86 42.17 -1.29
CA LEU A 771 -2.34 41.43 -2.43
C LEU A 771 -3.28 40.29 -2.89
N ALA A 772 -3.98 39.62 -1.98
CA ALA A 772 -4.84 38.49 -2.35
C ALA A 772 -6.27 38.91 -2.77
N PHE A 773 -6.78 40.05 -2.30
CA PHE A 773 -8.18 40.45 -2.50
C PHE A 773 -8.38 41.88 -3.03
N GLY A 774 -7.29 42.61 -3.31
CA GLY A 774 -7.34 44.02 -3.70
C GLY A 774 -7.83 44.95 -2.58
N GLN A 775 -7.92 44.46 -1.34
CA GLN A 775 -8.34 45.25 -0.19
C GLN A 775 -7.70 44.74 1.12
N ALA A 776 -7.14 45.68 1.89
CA ALA A 776 -6.65 45.42 3.25
C ALA A 776 -7.69 44.77 4.19
N ALA A 777 -7.21 44.17 5.27
CA ALA A 777 -8.07 43.78 6.37
C ALA A 777 -8.35 44.95 7.35
N GLY A 778 -7.52 46.00 7.33
CA GLY A 778 -7.62 47.16 8.20
C GLY A 778 -7.01 46.93 9.58
N CYS A 779 -6.12 45.95 9.71
CA CYS A 779 -5.57 45.49 10.99
C CYS A 779 -4.63 46.51 11.66
N LEU A 780 -3.91 47.31 10.88
CA LEU A 780 -3.06 48.38 11.40
C LEU A 780 -3.84 49.62 11.85
N ASP A 781 -5.08 49.78 11.38
CA ASP A 781 -5.96 50.90 11.75
C ASP A 781 -6.89 50.52 12.93
N ASP A 782 -7.35 49.25 12.98
CA ASP A 782 -8.06 48.66 14.11
C ASP A 782 -7.52 47.25 14.42
N ALA A 783 -6.86 47.12 15.57
CA ALA A 783 -6.24 45.87 16.01
C ALA A 783 -7.26 44.77 16.38
N PHE A 784 -8.56 45.09 16.49
CA PHE A 784 -9.61 44.11 16.81
C PHE A 784 -10.16 43.45 15.54
N GLN A 785 -9.38 42.52 14.98
CA GLN A 785 -9.83 41.71 13.84
C GLN A 785 -10.00 40.24 14.24
N PRO A 786 -11.25 39.73 14.35
CA PRO A 786 -11.54 38.33 14.70
C PRO A 786 -10.83 37.30 13.80
N TRP A 787 -10.48 37.68 12.57
CA TRP A 787 -9.88 36.80 11.57
C TRP A 787 -8.46 36.33 11.94
N LEU A 788 -7.63 37.18 12.57
CA LEU A 788 -6.28 36.83 13.04
C LEU A 788 -6.32 35.76 14.15
N GLN A 789 -7.33 35.80 15.02
CA GLN A 789 -7.50 34.80 16.09
C GLN A 789 -7.86 33.40 15.55
N VAL A 790 -8.50 33.33 14.37
CA VAL A 790 -8.88 32.05 13.73
C VAL A 790 -7.67 31.31 13.14
N ILE A 791 -6.64 32.03 12.67
CA ILE A 791 -5.46 31.43 12.01
C ILE A 791 -4.56 30.72 13.03
N GLY A 792 -4.28 31.35 14.18
CA GLY A 792 -3.49 30.72 15.26
C GLY A 792 -4.14 29.46 15.84
N ALA A 793 -5.47 29.45 15.96
CA ALA A 793 -6.25 28.30 16.43
C ALA A 793 -6.22 27.11 15.46
N ARG A 794 -6.01 27.35 14.15
CA ARG A 794 -5.94 26.29 13.12
C ARG A 794 -4.69 25.43 13.23
N ALA A 795 -3.53 26.00 13.54
CA ALA A 795 -2.26 25.26 13.64
C ALA A 795 -2.28 24.19 14.76
N GLN A 796 -2.87 24.52 15.91
CA GLN A 796 -3.10 23.56 16.99
C GLN A 796 -4.13 22.48 16.63
N GLY A 797 -5.08 22.81 15.75
CA GLY A 797 -6.01 21.83 15.19
C GLY A 797 -5.30 20.77 14.35
N ILE A 798 -4.33 21.16 13.52
CA ILE A 798 -3.59 20.24 12.64
C ILE A 798 -2.93 19.12 13.42
N VAL A 799 -2.22 19.41 14.52
CA VAL A 799 -1.56 18.36 15.32
C VAL A 799 -2.55 17.39 15.98
N ARG A 800 -3.77 17.84 16.31
CA ARG A 800 -4.85 16.96 16.81
C ARG A 800 -5.38 16.07 15.70
N TYR A 801 -5.58 16.61 14.50
CA TYR A 801 -6.00 15.82 13.34
C TYR A 801 -4.92 14.84 12.88
N GLN A 802 -3.64 15.21 12.93
CA GLN A 802 -2.53 14.28 12.69
C GLN A 802 -2.62 13.06 13.61
N PHE A 803 -2.84 13.29 14.90
CA PHE A 803 -3.06 12.23 15.87
C PHE A 803 -4.29 11.38 15.53
N ALA A 804 -5.44 12.01 15.30
CA ALA A 804 -6.68 11.27 15.06
C ALA A 804 -6.64 10.47 13.76
N ILE A 805 -6.13 11.03 12.67
CA ILE A 805 -6.01 10.33 11.38
C ILE A 805 -5.06 9.13 11.51
N TYR A 806 -3.97 9.28 12.26
CA TYR A 806 -3.04 8.16 12.47
C TYR A 806 -3.68 7.00 13.24
N TYR A 807 -4.63 7.27 14.12
CA TYR A 807 -5.31 6.27 14.96
C TYR A 807 -6.76 5.95 14.55
N GLY A 808 -7.28 6.51 13.46
CA GLY A 808 -8.66 6.29 13.00
C GLY A 808 -9.74 6.91 13.92
N LEU A 809 -9.43 8.04 14.57
CA LEU A 809 -10.29 8.71 15.56
C LEU A 809 -10.95 10.00 15.02
N GLU A 810 -11.08 10.14 13.71
CA GLU A 810 -11.58 11.37 13.07
C GLU A 810 -13.02 11.69 13.49
N ALA A 811 -13.92 10.72 13.47
CA ALA A 811 -15.32 10.88 13.88
C ALA A 811 -15.45 11.35 15.33
N TRP A 812 -14.56 10.88 16.21
CA TRP A 812 -14.52 11.27 17.62
C TRP A 812 -14.08 12.72 17.80
N LEU A 813 -13.07 13.17 17.05
CA LEU A 813 -12.67 14.57 17.08
C LEU A 813 -13.75 15.50 16.54
N GLU A 814 -14.49 15.10 15.50
CA GLU A 814 -15.60 15.88 14.97
C GLU A 814 -16.77 15.99 15.97
N TRP A 815 -17.02 14.94 16.74
CA TRP A 815 -17.99 14.94 17.83
C TRP A 815 -17.58 15.87 18.97
N LEU A 816 -16.30 15.83 19.40
CA LEU A 816 -15.75 16.66 20.47
C LEU A 816 -15.51 18.13 20.07
N ALA A 817 -15.48 18.44 18.78
CA ALA A 817 -15.25 19.79 18.30
C ALA A 817 -16.37 20.74 18.79
N THR A 818 -15.97 21.78 19.51
CA THR A 818 -16.88 22.76 20.10
C THR A 818 -17.64 23.54 19.02
N LYS A 819 -18.85 24.01 19.35
CA LYS A 819 -19.63 24.91 18.47
C LYS A 819 -18.81 26.13 18.02
N ALA A 820 -17.97 26.68 18.90
CA ALA A 820 -17.09 27.81 18.59
C ALA A 820 -16.04 27.46 17.51
N GLN A 821 -15.42 26.27 17.57
CA GLN A 821 -14.45 25.80 16.58
C GLN A 821 -15.10 25.55 15.21
N LYS A 822 -16.27 24.90 15.19
CA LYS A 822 -17.03 24.65 13.95
C LYS A 822 -17.46 25.97 13.29
N LEU A 823 -17.91 26.94 14.10
CA LEU A 823 -18.30 28.27 13.64
C LEU A 823 -17.12 29.09 13.12
N ALA A 824 -15.95 29.03 13.78
CA ALA A 824 -14.74 29.71 13.31
C ALA A 824 -14.25 29.19 11.95
N LEU A 825 -14.31 27.87 11.73
CA LEU A 825 -13.96 27.27 10.45
C LEU A 825 -14.92 27.68 9.33
N LYS A 826 -16.23 27.67 9.62
CA LYS A 826 -17.28 28.12 8.69
C LYS A 826 -17.12 29.61 8.34
N ARG A 827 -16.92 30.47 9.35
CA ARG A 827 -16.71 31.91 9.18
C ARG A 827 -15.48 32.23 8.32
N HIS A 828 -14.37 31.50 8.49
CA HIS A 828 -13.20 31.70 7.64
C HIS A 828 -13.50 31.40 6.16
N GLY A 829 -14.17 30.27 5.88
CA GLY A 829 -14.56 29.91 4.52
C GLY A 829 -15.51 30.93 3.89
N GLU A 830 -16.52 31.39 4.65
CA GLU A 830 -17.48 32.40 4.21
C GLU A 830 -16.82 33.76 3.94
N LEU A 831 -15.92 34.21 4.81
CA LEU A 831 -15.18 35.46 4.64
C LEU A 831 -14.26 35.42 3.40
N THR A 832 -13.52 34.32 3.22
CA THR A 832 -12.67 34.16 2.03
C THR A 832 -13.50 34.10 0.75
N ALA A 833 -14.57 33.29 0.73
CA ALA A 833 -15.45 33.19 -0.43
C ALA A 833 -16.13 34.52 -0.76
N GLY A 834 -16.59 35.26 0.25
CA GLY A 834 -17.18 36.60 0.10
C GLY A 834 -16.19 37.60 -0.48
N LYS A 835 -14.94 37.63 0.01
CA LYS A 835 -13.90 38.52 -0.51
C LYS A 835 -13.48 38.18 -1.94
N VAL A 836 -13.35 36.89 -2.28
CA VAL A 836 -13.07 36.46 -3.68
C VAL A 836 -14.22 36.86 -4.59
N LYS A 837 -15.47 36.56 -4.21
CA LYS A 837 -16.65 36.91 -4.99
C LYS A 837 -16.73 38.41 -5.26
N ARG A 838 -16.50 39.25 -4.25
CA ARG A 838 -16.43 40.71 -4.40
C ARG A 838 -15.33 41.11 -5.40
N ARG A 839 -14.12 40.57 -5.24
CA ARG A 839 -12.99 40.92 -6.12
C ARG A 839 -13.24 40.55 -7.59
N LEU A 840 -13.92 39.42 -7.84
CA LEU A 840 -14.35 39.00 -9.19
C LEU A 840 -15.41 39.92 -9.81
N GLN A 841 -16.17 40.66 -8.98
CA GLN A 841 -17.20 41.60 -9.42
C GLN A 841 -16.67 43.04 -9.59
N GLN A 842 -15.44 43.31 -9.16
CA GLN A 842 -14.80 44.62 -9.27
C GLN A 842 -13.93 44.72 -10.53
N SER A 843 -14.13 45.78 -11.29
CA SER A 843 -13.36 46.14 -12.50
C SER A 843 -12.20 47.10 -12.22
N GLU A 844 -11.77 47.25 -10.96
CA GLU A 844 -10.68 48.14 -10.57
C GLU A 844 -9.32 47.68 -11.15
N ASN A 845 -8.56 48.63 -11.68
CA ASN A 845 -7.26 48.43 -12.34
C ASN A 845 -6.09 48.30 -11.33
N LYS A 846 -6.30 47.61 -10.20
CA LYS A 846 -5.27 47.40 -9.18
C LYS A 846 -4.47 46.14 -9.48
N ARG A 847 -3.13 46.25 -9.50
CA ARG A 847 -2.19 45.13 -9.70
C ARG A 847 -2.01 44.33 -8.41
N ASP A 848 -2.79 43.26 -8.28
CA ASP A 848 -2.80 42.31 -7.15
C ASP A 848 -2.66 40.86 -7.66
N PHE A 849 -2.61 39.85 -6.78
CA PHE A 849 -2.50 38.45 -7.24
C PHE A 849 -3.65 38.02 -8.14
N MET A 850 -4.88 38.43 -7.84
CA MET A 850 -6.05 38.02 -8.59
C MET A 850 -6.03 38.60 -10.01
N SER A 851 -5.54 39.83 -10.20
CA SER A 851 -5.37 40.43 -11.53
C SER A 851 -4.50 39.55 -12.44
N TYR A 852 -3.31 39.15 -11.99
CA TYR A 852 -2.42 38.28 -12.76
C TYR A 852 -2.97 36.85 -12.96
N ILE A 853 -3.69 36.31 -11.98
CA ILE A 853 -4.31 34.97 -12.10
C ILE A 853 -5.44 34.98 -13.13
N LEU A 854 -6.28 36.03 -13.12
CA LEU A 854 -7.42 36.16 -14.03
C LEU A 854 -6.98 36.53 -15.47
N GLU A 855 -5.86 37.24 -15.61
CA GLU A 855 -5.26 37.55 -16.92
C GLU A 855 -4.46 36.39 -17.53
N ASN A 856 -4.20 35.32 -16.76
CA ASN A 856 -3.40 34.20 -17.22
C ASN A 856 -4.23 33.25 -18.12
N PRO A 857 -3.91 33.12 -19.43
CA PRO A 857 -4.65 32.24 -20.34
C PRO A 857 -4.51 30.74 -19.99
N GLN A 858 -3.53 30.38 -19.15
CA GLN A 858 -3.31 29.01 -18.66
C GLN A 858 -4.05 28.74 -17.33
N ALA A 859 -4.77 29.72 -16.77
CA ALA A 859 -5.52 29.56 -15.54
C ALA A 859 -6.89 28.90 -15.80
N ASP A 860 -6.89 27.58 -15.95
CA ASP A 860 -8.12 26.78 -15.87
C ASP A 860 -8.45 26.50 -14.38
N LEU A 861 -9.03 27.49 -13.70
CA LEU A 861 -9.36 27.45 -12.27
C LEU A 861 -10.85 27.67 -12.04
N SER A 862 -11.48 26.77 -11.28
CA SER A 862 -12.85 26.99 -10.81
C SER A 862 -12.89 28.10 -9.74
N ASN A 863 -14.07 28.70 -9.52
CA ASN A 863 -14.27 29.62 -8.38
C ASN A 863 -13.89 28.98 -7.04
N ALA A 864 -14.12 27.67 -6.89
CA ALA A 864 -13.75 26.93 -5.70
C ALA A 864 -12.22 26.81 -5.55
N ASP A 865 -11.49 26.65 -6.66
CA ASP A 865 -10.03 26.65 -6.65
C ASP A 865 -9.50 28.04 -6.27
N LEU A 866 -10.03 29.12 -6.84
CA LEU A 866 -9.66 30.49 -6.48
C LEU A 866 -9.84 30.77 -4.98
N VAL A 867 -10.97 30.36 -4.40
CA VAL A 867 -11.21 30.48 -2.94
C VAL A 867 -10.19 29.70 -2.12
N ARG A 868 -9.85 28.47 -2.53
CA ARG A 868 -8.85 27.64 -1.83
C ARG A 868 -7.44 28.22 -1.96
N MET A 869 -7.08 28.74 -3.12
CA MET A 869 -5.78 29.38 -3.36
C MET A 869 -5.65 30.67 -2.54
N ALA A 870 -6.66 31.53 -2.55
CA ALA A 870 -6.67 32.74 -1.75
C ALA A 870 -6.56 32.44 -0.24
N SER A 871 -7.27 31.41 0.25
CA SER A 871 -7.12 30.94 1.64
C SER A 871 -5.67 30.50 1.94
N ALA A 872 -5.04 29.78 1.00
CA ALA A 872 -3.64 29.36 1.15
C ALA A 872 -2.66 30.53 1.19
N PHE A 873 -2.86 31.57 0.35
CA PHE A 873 -2.02 32.77 0.36
C PHE A 873 -2.08 33.52 1.69
N ILE A 874 -3.29 33.74 2.22
CA ILE A 874 -3.47 34.42 3.51
C ILE A 874 -2.77 33.68 4.65
N VAL A 875 -2.97 32.37 4.73
CA VAL A 875 -2.37 31.56 5.80
C VAL A 875 -0.84 31.51 5.67
N ALA A 876 -0.32 31.32 4.47
CA ALA A 876 1.12 31.23 4.24
C ALA A 876 1.83 32.58 4.40
N GLY A 877 1.31 33.65 3.78
CA GLY A 877 1.97 34.95 3.71
C GLY A 877 1.94 35.75 5.01
N SER A 878 0.85 35.70 5.78
CA SER A 878 0.75 36.48 7.02
C SER A 878 1.65 35.94 8.13
N GLY A 879 1.44 34.66 8.50
CA GLY A 879 2.06 34.09 9.70
C GLY A 879 3.56 33.87 9.59
N THR A 880 4.06 33.48 8.41
CA THR A 880 5.48 33.13 8.21
C THR A 880 6.38 34.36 8.15
N THR A 881 6.00 35.40 7.39
CA THR A 881 6.78 36.65 7.32
C THR A 881 6.88 37.32 8.69
N ALA A 882 5.76 37.45 9.40
CA ALA A 882 5.75 38.01 10.75
C ALA A 882 6.65 37.21 11.73
N THR A 883 6.82 35.90 11.51
CA THR A 883 7.69 35.05 12.32
C THR A 883 9.16 35.30 12.03
N ALA A 884 9.53 35.43 10.75
CA ALA A 884 10.90 35.78 10.35
C ALA A 884 11.30 37.16 10.89
N LEU A 885 10.45 38.18 10.71
CA LEU A 885 10.68 39.53 11.25
C LEU A 885 10.90 39.50 12.77
N SER A 886 10.02 38.82 13.51
CA SER A 886 10.13 38.72 14.97
C SER A 886 11.44 38.05 15.41
N GLY A 887 11.83 36.95 14.76
CA GLY A 887 13.07 36.25 15.06
C GLY A 887 14.30 37.10 14.77
N ILE A 888 14.35 37.74 13.61
CA ILE A 888 15.45 38.61 13.20
C ILE A 888 15.57 39.79 14.18
N THR A 889 14.47 40.47 14.51
CA THR A 889 14.47 41.58 15.49
C THR A 889 14.99 41.11 16.85
N PHE A 890 14.56 39.95 17.34
CA PHE A 890 15.07 39.41 18.61
C PHE A 890 16.58 39.18 18.58
N TYR A 891 17.10 38.54 17.53
CA TYR A 891 18.54 38.25 17.43
C TYR A 891 19.36 39.52 17.22
N LEU A 892 18.87 40.50 16.46
CA LEU A 892 19.51 41.81 16.32
C LEU A 892 19.63 42.50 17.69
N CYS A 893 18.52 42.63 18.43
CA CYS A 893 18.55 43.30 19.75
C CYS A 893 19.39 42.54 20.80
N SER A 894 19.61 41.24 20.60
CA SER A 894 20.43 40.41 21.49
C SER A 894 21.92 40.40 21.12
N ASN A 895 22.29 40.97 19.96
CA ASN A 895 23.66 40.99 19.44
C ASN A 895 24.07 42.42 19.07
N PRO A 896 24.59 43.22 20.03
CA PRO A 896 24.90 44.63 19.82
C PRO A 896 25.84 44.90 18.64
N LYS A 897 26.86 44.06 18.44
CA LYS A 897 27.82 44.20 17.33
C LYS A 897 27.12 44.14 15.97
N THR A 898 26.27 43.14 15.79
CA THR A 898 25.49 42.94 14.56
C THR A 898 24.46 44.04 14.37
N TYR A 899 23.80 44.47 15.46
CA TYR A 899 22.86 45.58 15.43
C TYR A 899 23.53 46.87 14.95
N THR A 900 24.69 47.21 15.51
CA THR A 900 25.46 48.40 15.13
C THR A 900 25.88 48.33 13.65
N ALA A 901 26.48 47.22 13.21
CA ALA A 901 26.91 47.07 11.81
C ALA A 901 25.75 47.20 10.81
N LEU A 902 24.59 46.60 11.12
CA LEU A 902 23.40 46.73 10.28
C LEU A 902 22.84 48.17 10.31
N SER A 903 22.82 48.80 11.47
CA SER A 903 22.34 50.18 11.62
C SER A 903 23.21 51.16 10.85
N GLU A 904 24.54 50.97 10.88
CA GLU A 904 25.50 51.76 10.11
C GLU A 904 25.29 51.59 8.61
N GLU A 905 25.15 50.35 8.11
CA GLU A 905 24.87 50.09 6.69
C GLU A 905 23.59 50.81 6.24
N ILE A 906 22.48 50.66 6.97
CA ILE A 906 21.18 51.22 6.60
C ILE A 906 21.17 52.75 6.71
N ARG A 907 21.67 53.31 7.82
CA ARG A 907 21.59 54.77 8.07
C ARG A 907 22.58 55.56 7.21
N THR A 908 23.63 54.93 6.72
CA THR A 908 24.56 55.55 5.76
C THR A 908 24.06 55.43 4.32
N ALA A 909 23.31 54.36 4.00
CA ALA A 909 22.77 54.15 2.67
C ALA A 909 21.62 55.11 2.30
N PHE A 910 20.87 55.63 3.28
CA PHE A 910 19.66 56.42 3.05
C PHE A 910 19.60 57.71 3.86
N GLN A 911 19.35 58.82 3.19
CA GLN A 911 19.13 60.13 3.81
C GLN A 911 17.68 60.33 4.25
N THR A 912 16.73 59.78 3.50
CA THR A 912 15.29 59.89 3.76
C THR A 912 14.61 58.52 3.79
N GLU A 913 13.47 58.39 4.47
CA GLU A 913 12.72 57.13 4.54
C GLU A 913 12.18 56.69 3.15
N ASP A 914 11.91 57.65 2.26
CA ASP A 914 11.36 57.41 0.92
C ASP A 914 12.38 56.79 -0.04
N GLU A 915 13.69 56.89 0.24
CA GLU A 915 14.75 56.21 -0.53
C GLU A 915 14.78 54.69 -0.30
N ILE A 916 14.09 54.19 0.73
CA ILE A 916 14.05 52.78 1.11
C ILE A 916 13.03 52.04 0.24
N SER A 917 13.51 51.45 -0.87
CA SER A 917 12.73 50.72 -1.89
C SER A 917 13.13 49.26 -2.01
N MET A 918 12.36 48.46 -2.75
CA MET A 918 12.72 47.06 -3.08
C MET A 918 14.06 46.97 -3.80
N ALA A 919 14.34 47.92 -4.69
CA ALA A 919 15.58 47.99 -5.45
C ALA A 919 16.75 48.39 -4.55
N SER A 920 16.62 49.51 -3.83
CA SER A 920 17.73 50.04 -3.02
C SER A 920 18.10 49.13 -1.85
N THR A 921 17.13 48.50 -1.20
CA THR A 921 17.40 47.49 -0.16
C THR A 921 17.95 46.17 -0.70
N GLY A 922 17.89 45.92 -2.01
CA GLY A 922 18.47 44.74 -2.67
C GLY A 922 19.99 44.77 -2.73
N GLU A 923 20.58 45.97 -2.70
CA GLU A 923 22.02 46.20 -2.76
C GLU A 923 22.71 46.10 -1.39
N LEU A 924 21.93 46.08 -0.29
CA LEU A 924 22.44 46.02 1.09
C LEU A 924 22.91 44.61 1.44
N LYS A 925 24.23 44.42 1.40
CA LYS A 925 24.87 43.11 1.55
C LYS A 925 24.75 42.56 2.96
N TYR A 926 24.91 43.42 3.98
CA TYR A 926 24.82 42.99 5.38
C TYR A 926 23.37 42.74 5.80
N LEU A 927 22.41 43.55 5.36
CA LEU A 927 20.98 43.26 5.54
C LEU A 927 20.59 41.89 4.95
N LYS A 928 21.05 41.57 3.73
CA LYS A 928 20.84 40.24 3.13
C LYS A 928 21.43 39.14 4.02
N ALA A 929 22.65 39.32 4.50
CA ALA A 929 23.32 38.37 5.39
C ALA A 929 22.57 38.16 6.72
N VAL A 930 22.05 39.24 7.32
CA VAL A 930 21.22 39.21 8.53
C VAL A 930 19.94 38.41 8.30
N ILE A 931 19.29 38.61 7.16
CA ILE A 931 18.07 37.88 6.80
C ILE A 931 18.35 36.39 6.62
N GLU A 932 19.38 36.02 5.86
CA GLU A 932 19.75 34.60 5.65
C GLU A 932 20.10 33.92 6.98
N GLU A 933 20.86 34.60 7.84
CA GLU A 933 21.22 34.08 9.15
C GLU A 933 20.01 33.94 10.07
N GLY A 934 19.08 34.90 10.02
CA GLY A 934 17.83 34.86 10.76
C GLY A 934 16.93 33.69 10.34
N LEU A 935 16.82 33.44 9.04
CA LEU A 935 16.06 32.32 8.51
C LEU A 935 16.71 30.97 8.79
N ARG A 936 18.05 30.90 8.86
CA ARG A 936 18.80 29.71 9.25
C ARG A 936 18.58 29.35 10.72
N ILE A 937 18.79 30.31 11.62
CA ILE A 937 18.75 30.09 13.07
C ILE A 937 17.31 30.02 13.61
N TYR A 938 16.38 30.72 12.96
CA TYR A 938 14.98 30.79 13.38
C TYR A 938 14.05 30.61 12.17
N PRO A 939 14.02 29.41 11.57
CA PRO A 939 13.19 29.15 10.40
C PRO A 939 11.70 29.28 10.76
N PRO A 940 10.88 30.02 9.99
CA PRO A 940 9.45 30.16 10.27
C PRO A 940 8.68 28.84 10.37
N SER A 941 9.13 27.82 9.64
CA SER A 941 8.67 26.43 9.73
C SER A 941 9.80 25.54 10.24
N PRO A 942 9.91 25.32 11.56
CA PRO A 942 11.05 24.59 12.14
C PRO A 942 11.01 23.07 11.89
N SER A 943 9.84 22.52 11.52
CA SER A 943 9.59 21.08 11.36
C SER A 943 9.90 20.54 9.96
N ALA A 944 9.98 19.21 9.83
CA ALA A 944 10.09 18.53 8.54
C ALA A 944 8.76 18.49 7.77
N LEU A 945 8.84 18.32 6.45
CA LEU A 945 7.69 18.11 5.56
C LEU A 945 7.72 16.67 5.01
N PRO A 946 7.30 15.65 5.78
CA PRO A 946 7.59 14.27 5.46
C PRO A 946 7.00 13.83 4.11
N ARG A 947 7.71 12.90 3.49
CA ARG A 947 7.37 12.26 2.21
C ARG A 947 7.53 10.74 2.31
N PHE A 948 6.74 10.01 1.52
CA PHE A 948 6.87 8.57 1.38
C PHE A 948 7.97 8.20 0.40
N VAL A 949 8.83 7.29 0.84
CA VAL A 949 9.73 6.56 -0.06
C VAL A 949 8.90 5.69 -1.00
N PRO A 950 9.05 5.81 -2.33
CA PRO A 950 8.27 5.08 -3.33
C PRO A 950 8.80 3.66 -3.55
N GLY A 951 8.00 2.80 -4.20
CA GLY A 951 8.42 1.48 -4.66
C GLY A 951 8.92 0.57 -3.53
N SER A 952 10.00 -0.18 -3.79
CA SER A 952 10.65 -1.07 -2.82
C SER A 952 11.55 -0.33 -1.81
N GLY A 953 12.00 0.88 -2.14
CA GLY A 953 12.89 1.68 -1.30
C GLY A 953 13.74 2.65 -2.11
N GLU A 954 14.59 3.40 -1.40
CA GLU A 954 15.52 4.36 -2.00
C GLU A 954 16.76 4.53 -1.11
N GLU A 955 17.90 4.80 -1.74
CA GLU A 955 19.11 5.20 -1.02
C GLU A 955 19.10 6.70 -0.69
N ILE A 956 19.21 7.04 0.60
CA ILE A 956 19.27 8.43 1.09
C ILE A 956 20.51 8.54 1.98
N ASP A 957 21.41 9.48 1.65
CA ASP A 957 22.72 9.66 2.30
C ASP A 957 23.54 8.36 2.39
N GLY A 958 23.59 7.60 1.29
CA GLY A 958 24.36 6.36 1.23
C GLY A 958 23.74 5.17 1.98
N LYS A 959 22.51 5.29 2.49
CA LYS A 959 21.83 4.24 3.26
C LYS A 959 20.46 3.89 2.67
N TRP A 960 20.18 2.59 2.59
CA TRP A 960 18.92 2.08 2.06
C TRP A 960 17.75 2.33 3.03
N VAL A 961 16.67 2.93 2.51
CA VAL A 961 15.41 3.18 3.21
C VAL A 961 14.28 2.43 2.49
N PRO A 962 13.54 1.52 3.16
CA PRO A 962 12.45 0.79 2.53
C PRO A 962 11.28 1.67 2.09
N GLY A 963 10.57 1.23 1.05
CA GLY A 963 9.33 1.86 0.58
C GLY A 963 8.27 1.99 1.67
N GLY A 964 7.46 3.05 1.60
CA GLY A 964 6.43 3.35 2.61
C GLY A 964 6.95 3.97 3.92
N THR A 965 8.27 4.12 4.08
CA THR A 965 8.89 4.89 5.18
C THR A 965 8.63 6.38 4.99
N ALA A 966 8.28 7.09 6.06
CA ALA A 966 8.21 8.55 6.04
C ALA A 966 9.60 9.15 6.26
N VAL A 967 10.03 10.05 5.38
CA VAL A 967 11.33 10.71 5.46
C VAL A 967 11.19 12.21 5.27
N GLY A 968 12.00 13.00 5.97
CA GLY A 968 12.03 14.44 5.78
C GLY A 968 13.22 15.11 6.46
N VAL A 969 13.61 16.28 5.94
CA VAL A 969 14.67 17.10 6.55
C VAL A 969 14.07 18.05 7.59
N HIS A 970 14.57 18.01 8.82
CA HIS A 970 14.09 18.83 9.93
C HIS A 970 14.83 20.18 9.95
N GLN A 971 14.16 21.26 9.55
CA GLN A 971 14.78 22.56 9.26
C GLN A 971 15.54 23.15 10.45
N LEU A 972 14.94 23.15 11.64
CA LEU A 972 15.59 23.70 12.84
C LEU A 972 16.86 22.92 13.19
N SER A 973 16.87 21.60 12.98
CA SER A 973 18.05 20.77 13.25
C SER A 973 19.12 20.96 12.18
N ALA A 974 18.73 21.05 10.89
CA ALA A 974 19.63 21.32 9.79
C ALA A 974 20.35 22.67 9.92
N GLY A 975 19.62 23.70 10.40
CA GLY A 975 20.18 25.02 10.69
C GLY A 975 21.10 25.04 11.92
N HIS A 976 20.90 24.17 12.91
CA HIS A 976 21.68 24.15 14.16
C HIS A 976 22.74 23.03 14.25
N SER A 977 22.91 22.23 13.20
CA SER A 977 23.85 21.10 13.22
C SER A 977 25.29 21.57 13.06
N GLU A 978 26.18 21.17 13.97
CA GLU A 978 27.63 21.39 13.85
C GLU A 978 28.25 20.67 12.64
N GLN A 979 27.55 19.68 12.07
CA GLN A 979 27.99 19.03 10.83
C GLN A 979 27.80 19.92 9.60
N ASN A 980 26.90 20.91 9.70
CA ASN A 980 26.58 21.81 8.58
C ASN A 980 27.17 23.21 8.80
N TRP A 981 27.42 23.64 10.04
CA TRP A 981 27.82 25.02 10.33
C TRP A 981 28.82 25.13 11.49
N THR A 982 29.80 26.02 11.36
CA THR A 982 30.65 26.49 12.45
C THR A 982 29.87 27.44 13.37
N ASN A 983 29.92 27.20 14.70
CA ASN A 983 29.16 27.94 15.71
C ASN A 983 27.66 28.06 15.37
N PRO A 984 26.95 26.94 15.17
CA PRO A 984 25.61 26.93 14.57
C PRO A 984 24.53 27.66 15.39
N ARG A 985 24.77 27.92 16.67
CA ARG A 985 23.80 28.53 17.60
C ARG A 985 24.03 30.02 17.82
N GLU A 986 25.14 30.55 17.31
CA GLU A 986 25.42 31.98 17.37
C GLU A 986 24.83 32.66 16.13
N PHE A 987 24.37 33.89 16.31
CA PHE A 987 23.85 34.72 15.23
C PHE A 987 25.00 35.47 14.58
N ILE A 988 25.52 34.93 13.48
CA ILE A 988 26.72 35.44 12.80
C ILE A 988 26.41 35.66 11.31
N PRO A 989 25.87 36.84 10.92
CA PRO A 989 25.60 37.16 9.52
C PRO A 989 26.83 37.08 8.61
N GLU A 990 28.03 37.33 9.15
CA GLU A 990 29.29 37.40 8.39
C GLU A 990 29.55 36.14 7.55
N ARG A 991 29.01 34.97 7.94
CA ARG A 991 29.11 33.72 7.17
C ARG A 991 28.46 33.80 5.78
N TRP A 992 27.56 34.75 5.55
CA TRP A 992 26.81 34.91 4.30
C TRP A 992 27.42 35.91 3.33
N LEU A 993 28.48 36.62 3.71
CA LEU A 993 29.15 37.61 2.85
C LEU A 993 30.07 36.93 1.82
N GLU A 994 30.15 37.50 0.61
CA GLU A 994 30.93 36.97 -0.53
C GLU A 994 32.46 37.02 -0.32
N LYS A 995 32.93 37.75 0.69
CA LYS A 995 34.35 37.87 1.11
C LYS A 995 34.58 37.26 2.50
N SER A 996 34.14 36.04 2.75
CA SER A 996 34.60 35.34 3.96
C SER A 996 36.05 34.84 3.75
N ASP A 997 37.02 35.75 3.70
CA ASP A 997 38.44 35.44 4.00
C ASP A 997 38.59 34.96 5.46
N ILE A 998 37.50 34.99 6.23
CA ILE A 998 37.34 34.29 7.48
C ILE A 998 37.27 32.78 7.21
N CYS A 999 38.44 32.16 7.08
CA CYS A 999 38.67 30.72 6.94
C CYS A 999 37.76 29.84 7.84
N MET A 1000 37.33 30.36 9.00
CA MET A 1000 36.49 29.63 9.96
C MET A 1000 35.13 29.16 9.41
N PHE A 1001 34.57 29.81 8.38
CA PHE A 1001 33.26 29.44 7.81
C PHE A 1001 33.37 28.74 6.44
N ALA A 1002 34.59 28.45 5.96
CA ALA A 1002 34.80 27.87 4.63
C ALA A 1002 34.13 26.50 4.44
N ASN A 1003 33.90 25.77 5.54
CA ASN A 1003 33.28 24.45 5.54
C ASN A 1003 31.77 24.48 5.84
N ASP A 1004 31.15 25.65 5.97
CA ASP A 1004 29.70 25.76 6.19
C ASP A 1004 28.92 25.29 4.95
N ASP A 1005 28.02 24.33 5.14
CA ASP A 1005 27.09 23.90 4.09
C ASP A 1005 25.85 24.80 4.06
N LYS A 1006 25.98 25.90 3.31
CA LYS A 1006 24.88 26.86 3.09
C LYS A 1006 23.62 26.22 2.52
N SER A 1007 23.75 25.10 1.79
CA SER A 1007 22.62 24.43 1.14
C SER A 1007 21.75 23.62 2.11
N ALA A 1008 22.20 23.40 3.35
CA ALA A 1008 21.39 22.81 4.41
C ALA A 1008 20.26 23.74 4.91
N SER A 1009 20.40 25.07 4.73
CA SER A 1009 19.35 26.04 5.03
C SER A 1009 18.35 26.15 3.87
N GLN A 1010 17.14 25.62 4.05
CA GLN A 1010 16.06 25.65 3.04
C GLN A 1010 14.75 26.19 3.65
N PRO A 1011 14.72 27.45 4.14
CA PRO A 1011 13.53 28.04 4.78
C PRO A 1011 12.32 28.13 3.84
N PHE A 1012 12.57 28.11 2.53
CA PHE A 1012 11.55 28.13 1.47
C PHE A 1012 11.30 26.75 0.84
N SER A 1013 11.82 25.67 1.45
CA SER A 1013 11.82 24.30 0.88
C SER A 1013 12.57 24.21 -0.46
N TYR A 1014 12.62 23.01 -1.05
CA TYR A 1014 13.45 22.67 -2.22
C TYR A 1014 12.61 22.01 -3.32
N GLY A 1015 13.09 22.11 -4.57
CA GLY A 1015 12.52 21.42 -5.74
C GLY A 1015 11.16 21.95 -6.23
N PRO A 1016 10.38 21.14 -6.98
CA PRO A 1016 9.14 21.57 -7.63
C PRO A 1016 8.05 22.09 -6.68
N ARG A 1017 8.17 21.76 -5.39
CA ARG A 1017 7.22 22.12 -4.32
C ARG A 1017 7.73 23.28 -3.43
N ASN A 1018 8.80 23.97 -3.83
CA ASN A 1018 9.34 25.10 -3.08
C ASN A 1018 8.33 26.27 -2.99
N CYS A 1019 8.57 27.18 -2.03
CA CYS A 1019 7.72 28.34 -1.80
C CYS A 1019 7.63 29.21 -3.06
N ILE A 1020 6.42 29.44 -3.55
CA ILE A 1020 6.17 30.30 -4.70
C ILE A 1020 6.36 31.79 -4.37
N GLY A 1021 6.12 32.18 -3.11
CA GLY A 1021 6.24 33.55 -2.62
C GLY A 1021 7.64 33.93 -2.12
N LYS A 1022 8.70 33.17 -2.46
CA LYS A 1022 10.06 33.39 -1.95
C LYS A 1022 10.54 34.82 -2.20
N SER A 1023 10.49 35.29 -3.44
CA SER A 1023 10.97 36.63 -3.82
C SER A 1023 10.20 37.76 -3.12
N MET A 1024 8.88 37.60 -2.98
CA MET A 1024 8.03 38.54 -2.25
C MET A 1024 8.41 38.62 -0.77
N ALA A 1025 8.59 37.47 -0.10
CA ALA A 1025 8.97 37.44 1.30
C ALA A 1025 10.29 38.16 1.55
N TYR A 1026 11.30 37.98 0.68
CA TYR A 1026 12.56 38.74 0.79
C TYR A 1026 12.36 40.24 0.59
N ALA A 1027 11.48 40.68 -0.30
CA ALA A 1027 11.18 42.11 -0.48
C ALA A 1027 10.52 42.70 0.78
N GLU A 1028 9.52 42.02 1.31
CA GLU A 1028 8.80 42.43 2.53
C GLU A 1028 9.74 42.49 3.75
N LEU A 1029 10.59 41.47 3.95
CA LEU A 1029 11.59 41.45 5.03
C LEU A 1029 12.57 42.62 4.93
N ARG A 1030 13.12 42.86 3.74
CA ARG A 1030 14.11 43.93 3.52
C ARG A 1030 13.53 45.31 3.78
N ILE A 1031 12.37 45.63 3.22
CA ILE A 1031 11.73 46.95 3.39
C ILE A 1031 11.39 47.20 4.85
N ILE A 1032 10.72 46.25 5.51
CA ILE A 1032 10.26 46.44 6.89
C ILE A 1032 11.45 46.57 7.85
N LEU A 1033 12.48 45.71 7.72
CA LEU A 1033 13.66 45.80 8.57
C LEU A 1033 14.47 47.08 8.31
N ALA A 1034 14.64 47.47 7.05
CA ALA A 1034 15.36 48.69 6.70
C ALA A 1034 14.66 49.94 7.29
N LYS A 1035 13.35 50.08 7.07
CA LYS A 1035 12.59 51.21 7.64
C LYS A 1035 12.56 51.19 9.16
N LEU A 1036 12.46 50.02 9.78
CA LEU A 1036 12.45 49.88 11.25
C LEU A 1036 13.78 50.34 11.86
N ILE A 1037 14.91 49.86 11.37
CA ILE A 1037 16.26 50.20 11.88
C ILE A 1037 16.65 51.65 11.53
N TRP A 1038 16.20 52.15 10.38
CA TRP A 1038 16.41 53.54 9.99
C TRP A 1038 15.66 54.51 10.91
N ASN A 1039 14.42 54.20 11.30
CA ASN A 1039 13.58 55.06 12.13
C ASN A 1039 13.84 54.94 13.64
N PHE A 1040 14.23 53.76 14.15
CA PHE A 1040 14.24 53.52 15.59
C PHE A 1040 15.55 52.92 16.10
N ASP A 1041 15.91 53.28 17.33
CA ASP A 1041 16.82 52.52 18.17
C ASP A 1041 16.03 51.50 19.00
N LEU A 1042 16.31 50.22 18.79
CA LEU A 1042 15.58 49.10 19.38
C LEU A 1042 16.31 48.57 20.61
N GLU A 1043 15.60 48.46 21.73
CA GLU A 1043 16.13 47.91 22.98
C GLU A 1043 15.24 46.77 23.48
N LEU A 1044 15.83 45.58 23.64
CA LEU A 1044 15.11 44.41 24.15
C LEU A 1044 14.82 44.57 25.65
N THR A 1045 13.56 44.31 26.04
CA THR A 1045 13.18 44.30 27.46
C THR A 1045 13.70 43.06 28.20
N GLU A 1046 13.84 43.15 29.53
CA GLU A 1046 14.27 42.02 30.38
C GLU A 1046 13.37 40.79 30.20
N GLU A 1047 12.06 41.00 30.10
CA GLU A 1047 11.06 39.94 29.92
C GLU A 1047 11.23 39.18 28.61
N SER A 1048 11.94 39.77 27.64
CA SER A 1048 12.13 39.23 26.30
C SER A 1048 13.53 38.64 26.05
N LYS A 1049 14.48 38.74 26.99
CA LYS A 1049 15.86 38.20 26.81
C LYS A 1049 15.95 36.70 26.50
N LYS A 1050 14.94 35.91 26.89
CA LYS A 1050 14.86 34.45 26.61
C LYS A 1050 13.68 34.10 25.69
N TRP A 1051 13.29 35.01 24.79
CA TRP A 1051 12.06 34.91 24.01
C TRP A 1051 11.96 33.63 23.16
N THR A 1052 13.04 33.20 22.51
CA THR A 1052 13.07 31.98 21.68
C THR A 1052 12.81 30.70 22.49
N LEU A 1053 13.29 30.62 23.72
CA LEU A 1053 13.18 29.43 24.58
C LEU A 1053 11.78 29.22 25.18
N ARG A 1054 10.90 30.23 25.13
CA ARG A 1054 9.54 30.17 25.72
C ARG A 1054 8.46 29.75 24.73
N GLN A 1055 8.83 29.47 23.48
CA GLN A 1055 7.88 29.26 22.40
C GLN A 1055 7.62 27.79 22.12
N LYS A 1056 6.34 27.49 21.88
CA LYS A 1056 5.88 26.19 21.40
C LYS A 1056 5.88 26.14 19.88
N THR A 1057 5.78 24.93 19.33
CA THR A 1057 5.77 24.65 17.90
C THR A 1057 4.63 23.70 17.56
N TYR A 1058 3.73 24.13 16.67
CA TYR A 1058 2.63 23.33 16.12
C TYR A 1058 2.67 23.48 14.60
N LEU A 1059 3.58 22.76 13.93
CA LEU A 1059 4.06 22.98 12.54
C LEU A 1059 4.84 24.30 12.36
N ILE A 1060 4.32 25.39 12.91
CA ILE A 1060 4.94 26.73 12.98
C ILE A 1060 5.10 27.16 14.44
N TRP A 1061 5.85 28.24 14.67
CA TRP A 1061 6.02 28.83 15.99
C TRP A 1061 4.72 29.39 16.56
N GLN A 1062 4.39 29.03 17.79
CA GLN A 1062 3.44 29.76 18.62
C GLN A 1062 4.18 30.87 19.36
N LYS A 1063 4.24 32.04 18.72
CA LYS A 1063 4.94 33.20 19.22
C LYS A 1063 4.30 33.76 20.49
N VAL A 1064 5.14 34.06 21.47
CA VAL A 1064 4.76 34.87 22.65
C VAL A 1064 5.09 36.34 22.37
N PRO A 1065 4.53 37.31 23.11
CA PRO A 1065 4.88 38.72 22.91
C PRO A 1065 6.39 38.98 22.92
N LEU A 1066 6.88 39.77 21.96
CA LEU A 1066 8.28 40.21 21.88
C LEU A 1066 8.31 41.71 22.22
N LEU A 1067 8.60 42.02 23.48
CA LEU A 1067 8.55 43.39 23.97
C LEU A 1067 9.87 44.11 23.72
N VAL A 1068 9.83 45.16 22.89
CA VAL A 1068 10.98 45.98 22.49
C VAL A 1068 10.63 47.45 22.71
N ARG A 1069 11.55 48.23 23.29
CA ARG A 1069 11.43 49.68 23.33
C ARG A 1069 11.92 50.23 22.00
N CYS A 1070 11.06 50.94 21.29
CA CYS A 1070 11.40 51.63 20.05
C CYS A 1070 11.59 53.12 20.37
N LYS A 1071 12.84 53.57 20.41
CA LYS A 1071 13.15 55.00 20.60
C LYS A 1071 13.30 55.63 19.23
N ASP A 1072 12.61 56.73 18.97
CA ASP A 1072 12.75 57.45 17.70
C ASP A 1072 14.21 57.89 17.53
N ARG A 1073 14.72 57.75 16.31
CA ARG A 1073 16.08 58.19 15.97
C ARG A 1073 16.17 59.70 16.21
N GLN A 1074 17.16 60.11 17.01
CA GLN A 1074 17.49 61.53 17.19
C GLN A 1074 18.24 62.09 15.99
#